data_AF-A0A517QXE4-F1
#
_entry.id   AF-A0A517QXE4-F1
#
_cell.length_a   1.000
_cell.length_b   1.000
_cell.length_c   1.000
_cell.angle_alpha   90.00
_cell.angle_beta   90.00
_cell.angle_gamma   90.00
#
_symmetry.space_group_name_H-M   'P 1'
#
loop_
_entity.id
_entity.type
_entity.pdbx_description
1 polymer ?
#
loop_
_entity_poly.entity_id
_entity_poly.type
_entity_poly.pdbx_seq_one_letter_code
_entity_poly.pdbx_strand_id
1 'polypeptide(L)'
;MHSVRADRPETMAEKTSAFTGRKRQLSTRRTVKFADQFAASVITVGGIGTIGAVFLVGVLLVWEVVPLFQPAEITPVALPQTDSSLDVSRGFRVDEYDVIGWGAGEDGSITSFSTRTGESISTRSVVSTQDDGRDVTAFSIAFDQPDIAFGFADGSVVTGLAAFKTDFLEAESVPEEVRSLATNQTRIYDGGIVEVTPRGQFRVQRVEFDLPDEPLDVADSPVTLIDVVGTSSGPVVAVWSEERRLLLFRIKQSENIFTGEVTSEPADQVELPVDGAPTSQPNFLLMGESGSRLYLIWEDGTLFRYSLDDSRKWYLAESLKVVPAGRTVTSVKLAAGRTTLLIGDSEGDLTGWFPVRDTPDFAGTNRPVEDETETVLPDDGYLLTRAHEYGRGPTEAAVSGLGPSPRDRTVAVGYADGSLSLIQTTNERRMVDFVRDGPPAKHLALTPQAERSSIYGVSEDHDLFRGKVEIGHPAASLAGLFAPIWYEGYAAPASVWQSTSASDATEPKFGLGPIIFGTLKATFYSMLFGAPLALMAAIYTSEIMPSRWRPAIKPTIENMASLPSVVLGYVAAIVIAPYVEKWLPMILLVPFIVPLALLTGAYLWQMLPVRVALRLENGRMFFAAVTALAGVFAAYLLGPIVEDVLFRGNILLWFSERKGSGIGGWFLILTPLVTLVVALLARTFVTPILINATRNWSRSACTAADLGKFAVAGLIVLAGTYLLSWALIQFGSLTGLDLDPRNSLIGSFDQRNAFIVGFVMGFAIIPIIFTLADDALMSVPQQLRSASLGSGATPWQTAMRVVLPTAMSGLFSALMVGLGRAVGETMIVLMAAGNTPILDFNIFNGFRTLSANIAVELPEAVKGSTHFRILFLCALLLFILTFIVNTVAEIVRIRFRKRASQL
;
A
#
# COMPACT_ATOMS: atom_id res chain seq x y z
N MET A 1 23.95 -36.38 20.07
CA MET A 1 25.16 -36.89 20.75
C MET A 1 25.80 -35.72 21.49
N HIS A 2 25.39 -35.48 22.74
CA HIS A 2 26.18 -34.79 23.78
C HIS A 2 25.34 -34.81 25.06
N SER A 3 25.79 -35.65 25.99
CA SER A 3 25.28 -35.80 27.34
C SER A 3 25.71 -34.61 28.19
N VAL A 4 24.75 -33.89 28.77
CA VAL A 4 24.99 -33.07 29.96
C VAL A 4 24.00 -33.53 31.03
N ARG A 5 24.46 -34.48 31.85
CA ARG A 5 23.90 -34.77 33.17
C ARG A 5 24.06 -33.48 33.99
N ALA A 6 22.93 -32.88 34.36
CA ALA A 6 22.94 -31.79 35.33
C ALA A 6 23.22 -32.38 36.72
N ASP A 7 24.35 -31.96 37.30
CA ASP A 7 24.65 -32.10 38.71
C ASP A 7 23.52 -31.49 39.56
N ARG A 8 23.06 -32.26 40.54
CA ARG A 8 22.17 -31.78 41.59
C ARG A 8 22.98 -30.90 42.54
N PRO A 9 22.45 -29.76 43.01
CA PRO A 9 23.06 -29.06 44.13
C PRO A 9 22.84 -29.87 45.40
N GLU A 10 23.93 -30.41 45.95
CA GLU A 10 23.99 -30.78 47.36
C GLU A 10 24.00 -29.48 48.17
N THR A 11 22.89 -29.13 48.82
CA THR A 11 22.90 -28.38 50.08
C THR A 11 21.52 -28.42 50.75
N MET A 12 21.56 -28.82 52.03
CA MET A 12 20.54 -28.64 53.07
C MET A 12 19.20 -29.38 52.91
N ALA A 13 19.27 -30.71 52.85
CA ALA A 13 18.23 -31.54 53.46
C ALA A 13 18.47 -31.61 54.98
N GLU A 14 18.05 -30.59 55.71
CA GLU A 14 17.83 -30.75 57.15
C GLU A 14 16.66 -31.74 57.30
N LYS A 15 17.02 -32.97 57.67
CA LYS A 15 16.12 -34.08 57.91
C LYS A 15 15.11 -33.69 59.00
N THR A 16 13.90 -33.30 58.60
CA THR A 16 12.72 -33.54 59.45
C THR A 16 12.44 -35.04 59.44
N SER A 17 13.14 -35.77 60.30
CA SER A 17 12.77 -37.15 60.61
C SER A 17 11.36 -37.14 61.17
N ALA A 18 10.42 -37.80 60.48
CA ALA A 18 9.09 -38.05 61.02
C ALA A 18 9.24 -38.68 62.43
N PHE A 19 8.52 -38.12 63.40
CA PHE A 19 8.58 -38.43 64.83
C PHE A 19 8.35 -39.93 65.19
N THR A 20 7.99 -40.77 64.21
CA THR A 20 7.64 -42.19 64.40
C THR A 20 8.65 -43.17 63.80
N GLY A 21 9.76 -42.73 63.20
CA GLY A 21 10.83 -43.61 62.71
C GLY A 21 10.46 -44.57 61.57
N ARG A 22 9.22 -44.55 61.05
CA ARG A 22 8.79 -45.37 59.90
C ARG A 22 8.92 -44.59 58.60
N LYS A 23 9.85 -45.01 57.73
CA LYS A 23 9.88 -44.59 56.31
C LYS A 23 8.65 -45.17 55.61
N ARG A 24 7.65 -44.33 55.34
CA ARG A 24 6.51 -44.70 54.48
C ARG A 24 7.02 -44.81 53.04
N GLN A 25 7.31 -46.03 52.57
CA GLN A 25 7.57 -46.27 51.15
C GLN A 25 6.25 -46.10 50.38
N LEU A 26 6.07 -44.93 49.76
CA LEU A 26 4.97 -44.69 48.85
C LEU A 26 5.21 -45.52 47.58
N SER A 27 4.61 -46.70 47.52
CA SER A 27 4.56 -47.52 46.30
C SER A 27 3.57 -46.89 45.32
N THR A 28 4.07 -46.20 44.29
CA THR A 28 3.24 -45.67 43.20
C THR A 28 2.68 -46.85 42.39
N ARG A 29 1.34 -46.95 42.31
CA ARG A 29 0.65 -48.00 41.55
C ARG A 29 1.15 -48.04 40.10
N ARG A 30 1.31 -49.24 39.53
CA ARG A 30 1.79 -49.43 38.14
C ARG A 30 0.93 -48.71 37.10
N THR A 31 -0.38 -48.63 37.33
CA THR A 31 -1.33 -47.88 36.49
C THR A 31 -1.05 -46.38 36.45
N VAL A 32 -0.62 -45.79 37.57
CA VAL A 32 -0.24 -44.36 37.63
C VAL A 32 1.04 -44.13 36.83
N LYS A 33 2.04 -45.02 36.93
CA LYS A 33 3.28 -44.90 36.15
C LYS A 33 3.04 -45.03 34.64
N PHE A 34 2.15 -45.95 34.25
CA PHE A 34 1.77 -46.09 32.84
C PHE A 34 1.00 -44.86 32.34
N ALA A 35 0.04 -44.35 33.13
CA ALA A 35 -0.70 -43.14 32.77
C ALA A 35 0.21 -41.91 32.65
N ASP A 36 1.18 -41.76 33.55
CA ASP A 36 2.18 -40.68 33.53
C ASP A 36 3.09 -40.78 32.29
N GLN A 37 3.57 -41.99 31.96
CA GLN A 37 4.36 -42.22 30.74
C GLN A 37 3.55 -41.98 29.47
N PHE A 38 2.31 -42.46 29.42
CA PHE A 38 1.42 -42.23 28.28
C PHE A 38 1.13 -40.73 28.10
N ALA A 39 0.82 -40.01 29.18
CA ALA A 39 0.60 -38.57 29.15
C ALA A 39 1.86 -37.82 28.69
N ALA A 40 3.05 -38.17 29.19
CA ALA A 40 4.31 -37.60 28.75
C ALA A 40 4.58 -37.84 27.26
N SER A 41 4.32 -39.06 26.77
CA SER A 41 4.44 -39.39 25.34
C SER A 41 3.45 -38.61 24.49
N VAL A 42 2.18 -38.51 24.88
CA VAL A 42 1.16 -37.73 24.15
C VAL A 42 1.52 -36.24 24.13
N ILE A 43 1.96 -35.67 25.26
CA ILE A 43 2.37 -34.26 25.34
C ILE A 43 3.60 -34.00 24.48
N THR A 44 4.57 -34.90 24.47
CA THR A 44 5.80 -34.74 23.68
C THR A 44 5.52 -34.91 22.18
N VAL A 45 4.78 -35.94 21.79
CA VAL A 45 4.39 -36.15 20.37
C VAL A 45 3.49 -35.01 19.88
N GLY A 46 2.53 -34.58 20.69
CA GLY A 46 1.67 -33.45 20.38
C GLY A 46 2.46 -32.15 20.25
N GLY A 47 3.38 -31.87 21.17
CA GLY A 47 4.25 -30.69 21.13
C GLY A 47 5.16 -30.67 19.90
N ILE A 48 5.84 -31.78 19.59
CA ILE A 48 6.65 -31.92 18.37
C ILE A 48 5.77 -31.80 17.12
N GLY A 49 4.58 -32.39 17.13
CA GLY A 49 3.60 -32.28 16.05
C GLY A 49 3.17 -30.85 15.77
N THR A 50 2.87 -30.06 16.81
CA THR A 50 2.55 -28.62 16.66
C THR A 50 3.71 -27.84 16.07
N ILE A 51 4.94 -28.07 16.54
CA ILE A 51 6.14 -27.42 15.97
C ILE A 51 6.31 -27.80 14.50
N GLY A 52 6.14 -29.08 14.16
CA GLY A 52 6.20 -29.57 12.78
C GLY A 52 5.12 -28.94 11.89
N ALA A 53 3.90 -28.80 12.39
CA ALA A 53 2.81 -28.15 11.65
C ALA A 53 3.08 -26.67 11.39
N VAL A 54 3.53 -25.92 12.41
CA VAL A 54 3.89 -24.49 12.25
C VAL A 54 5.05 -24.33 11.28
N PHE A 55 6.05 -25.21 11.34
CA PHE A 55 7.15 -25.22 10.39
C PHE A 55 6.68 -25.52 8.96
N LEU A 56 5.78 -26.50 8.78
CA LEU A 56 5.22 -26.83 7.48
C LEU A 56 4.41 -25.67 6.89
N VAL A 57 3.65 -24.93 7.71
CA VAL A 57 2.98 -23.69 7.27
C VAL A 57 4.03 -22.68 6.81
N GLY A 58 5.13 -22.49 7.54
CA GLY A 58 6.23 -21.64 7.11
C GLY A 58 6.83 -22.07 5.76
N VAL A 59 7.05 -23.37 5.56
CA VAL A 59 7.53 -23.93 4.28
C VAL A 59 6.54 -23.69 3.15
N LEU A 60 5.24 -23.88 3.38
CA LEU A 60 4.18 -23.61 2.41
C LEU A 60 4.17 -22.13 1.99
N LEU A 61 4.26 -21.21 2.97
CA LEU A 61 4.30 -19.78 2.70
C LEU A 61 5.52 -19.42 1.85
N VAL A 62 6.71 -19.95 2.20
CA VAL A 62 7.92 -19.74 1.39
C VAL A 62 7.76 -20.33 -0.01
N TRP A 63 7.19 -21.53 -0.13
CA TRP A 63 6.98 -22.21 -1.41
C TRP A 63 6.12 -21.39 -2.38
N GLU A 64 5.04 -20.77 -1.90
CA GLU A 64 4.17 -19.93 -2.74
C GLU A 64 4.79 -18.56 -3.08
N VAL A 65 5.72 -18.08 -2.26
CA VAL A 65 6.38 -16.78 -2.41
C VAL A 65 7.60 -16.85 -3.33
N VAL A 66 8.39 -17.92 -3.30
CA VAL A 66 9.62 -18.06 -4.10
C VAL A 66 9.42 -17.74 -5.59
N PRO A 67 8.34 -18.19 -6.27
CA PRO A 67 8.11 -17.86 -7.68
C PRO A 67 8.02 -16.37 -8.00
N LEU A 68 7.63 -15.50 -7.04
CA LEU A 68 7.59 -14.04 -7.25
C LEU A 68 8.95 -13.45 -7.63
N PHE A 69 10.03 -14.07 -7.16
CA PHE A 69 11.39 -13.56 -7.29
C PHE A 69 12.23 -14.37 -8.29
N GLN A 70 11.60 -15.30 -9.02
CA GLN A 70 12.28 -15.99 -10.10
C GLN A 70 12.59 -15.02 -11.24
N PRO A 71 13.76 -15.14 -11.89
CA PRO A 71 14.08 -14.36 -13.09
C PRO A 71 13.18 -14.78 -14.24
N ALA A 72 12.95 -13.86 -15.19
CA ALA A 72 12.28 -14.20 -16.43
C ALA A 72 13.22 -15.00 -17.34
N GLU A 73 12.69 -15.97 -18.07
CA GLU A 73 13.47 -16.78 -19.02
C GLU A 73 12.93 -16.58 -20.44
N ILE A 74 13.83 -16.35 -21.40
CA ILE A 74 13.49 -16.30 -22.84
C ILE A 74 13.97 -17.58 -23.51
N THR A 75 13.05 -18.24 -24.19
CA THR A 75 13.33 -19.36 -25.09
C THR A 75 13.16 -18.89 -26.54
N PRO A 76 14.26 -18.76 -27.33
CA PRO A 76 14.14 -18.38 -28.72
C PRO A 76 13.41 -19.47 -29.49
N VAL A 77 12.46 -19.08 -30.35
CA VAL A 77 11.72 -20.00 -31.21
C VAL A 77 11.96 -19.60 -32.66
N ALA A 78 12.71 -20.42 -33.39
CA ALA A 78 12.85 -20.22 -34.81
C ALA A 78 11.48 -20.33 -35.48
N LEU A 79 11.04 -19.28 -36.18
CA LEU A 79 9.91 -19.38 -37.08
C LEU A 79 10.35 -20.18 -38.32
N PRO A 80 9.49 -21.06 -38.86
CA PRO A 80 9.69 -21.59 -40.22
C PRO A 80 9.84 -20.41 -41.20
N GLN A 81 10.60 -20.60 -42.29
CA GLN A 81 10.84 -19.55 -43.29
C GLN A 81 9.55 -18.81 -43.63
N THR A 82 9.55 -17.51 -43.35
CA THR A 82 8.45 -16.60 -43.62
C THR A 82 8.11 -16.64 -45.10
N ASP A 83 6.82 -16.66 -45.42
CA ASP A 83 6.37 -16.54 -46.80
C ASP A 83 6.86 -15.21 -47.39
N SER A 84 7.40 -15.23 -48.61
CA SER A 84 7.92 -14.05 -49.30
C SER A 84 6.86 -12.97 -49.58
N SER A 85 5.58 -13.29 -49.39
CA SER A 85 4.45 -12.37 -49.53
C SER A 85 4.09 -11.61 -48.25
N LEU A 86 4.74 -11.89 -47.11
CA LEU A 86 4.46 -11.22 -45.85
C LEU A 86 5.27 -9.93 -45.72
N ASP A 87 4.66 -8.80 -46.06
CA ASP A 87 5.22 -7.47 -45.78
C ASP A 87 4.63 -6.90 -44.48
N VAL A 88 5.50 -6.68 -43.49
CA VAL A 88 5.19 -6.14 -42.15
C VAL A 88 6.11 -4.97 -41.79
N SER A 89 6.72 -4.36 -42.79
CA SER A 89 7.75 -3.31 -42.70
C SER A 89 7.32 -2.05 -41.95
N ARG A 90 6.05 -1.62 -42.03
CA ARG A 90 5.56 -0.40 -41.37
C ARG A 90 5.09 -0.62 -39.93
N GLY A 91 4.80 -1.87 -39.58
CA GLY A 91 4.31 -2.25 -38.25
C GLY A 91 3.36 -3.43 -38.29
N PHE A 92 3.16 -4.05 -37.14
CA PHE A 92 2.32 -5.24 -37.02
C PHE A 92 1.70 -5.34 -35.63
N ARG A 93 0.63 -6.13 -35.52
CA ARG A 93 0.02 -6.56 -34.26
C ARG A 93 -0.20 -8.05 -34.25
N VAL A 94 -0.20 -8.59 -33.04
CA VAL A 94 -0.48 -10.00 -32.75
C VAL A 94 -1.64 -10.10 -31.78
N ASP A 95 -2.41 -11.16 -31.91
CA ASP A 95 -3.57 -11.42 -31.06
C ASP A 95 -3.18 -11.81 -29.64
N GLU A 96 -4.18 -11.80 -28.75
CA GLU A 96 -3.98 -12.14 -27.34
C GLU A 96 -3.67 -13.63 -27.12
N TYR A 97 -3.99 -14.50 -28.06
CA TYR A 97 -3.83 -15.94 -27.92
C TYR A 97 -2.56 -16.50 -28.55
N ASP A 98 -1.76 -15.65 -29.20
CA ASP A 98 -0.54 -16.06 -29.88
C ASP A 98 -0.85 -17.12 -30.96
N VAL A 99 -1.80 -16.76 -31.83
CA VAL A 99 -2.32 -17.59 -32.93
C VAL A 99 -2.27 -16.84 -34.27
N ILE A 100 -2.80 -15.61 -34.32
CA ILE A 100 -2.91 -14.81 -35.55
C ILE A 100 -2.33 -13.41 -35.34
N GLY A 101 -1.68 -12.88 -36.38
CA GLY A 101 -1.23 -11.50 -36.42
C GLY A 101 -1.66 -10.84 -37.73
N TRP A 102 -1.48 -9.53 -37.81
CA TRP A 102 -1.55 -8.79 -39.05
C TRP A 102 -0.48 -7.71 -39.08
N GLY A 103 0.00 -7.33 -40.26
CA GLY A 103 0.89 -6.19 -40.40
C GLY A 103 0.67 -5.45 -41.71
N ALA A 104 1.24 -4.25 -41.76
CA ALA A 104 1.13 -3.32 -42.87
C ALA A 104 2.46 -3.23 -43.62
N GLY A 105 2.37 -3.32 -44.94
CA GLY A 105 3.49 -3.23 -45.86
C GLY A 105 3.80 -1.82 -46.33
N GLU A 106 4.90 -1.66 -47.08
CA GLU A 106 5.31 -0.38 -47.65
C GLU A 106 4.31 0.13 -48.69
N ASP A 107 3.69 -0.80 -49.41
CA ASP A 107 2.71 -0.61 -50.49
C ASP A 107 1.29 -0.29 -50.01
N GLY A 108 1.07 -0.24 -48.69
CA GLY A 108 -0.26 -0.03 -48.11
C GLY A 108 -1.14 -1.29 -48.11
N SER A 109 -0.56 -2.47 -48.35
CA SER A 109 -1.24 -3.74 -48.12
C SER A 109 -1.26 -4.08 -46.63
N ILE A 110 -2.38 -4.65 -46.18
CA ILE A 110 -2.52 -5.20 -44.83
C ILE A 110 -2.70 -6.71 -44.96
N THR A 111 -1.76 -7.46 -44.40
CA THR A 111 -1.73 -8.93 -44.50
C THR A 111 -1.90 -9.55 -43.13
N SER A 112 -2.88 -10.44 -42.99
CA SER A 112 -3.03 -11.31 -41.82
C SER A 112 -2.20 -12.58 -42.00
N PHE A 113 -1.60 -13.07 -40.92
CA PHE A 113 -0.66 -14.18 -40.94
C PHE A 113 -0.75 -15.04 -39.68
N SER A 114 -0.32 -16.29 -39.81
CA SER A 114 -0.20 -17.22 -38.69
C SER A 114 1.05 -16.95 -37.86
N THR A 115 0.92 -16.73 -36.56
CA THR A 115 2.07 -16.46 -35.68
C THR A 115 2.93 -17.70 -35.39
N ARG A 116 2.44 -18.89 -35.77
CA ARG A 116 3.11 -20.17 -35.57
C ARG A 116 3.84 -20.66 -36.82
N THR A 117 3.26 -20.42 -37.99
CA THR A 117 3.81 -20.90 -39.27
C THR A 117 4.41 -19.78 -40.13
N GLY A 118 4.06 -18.52 -39.89
CA GLY A 118 4.46 -17.39 -40.74
C GLY A 118 3.72 -17.32 -42.08
N GLU A 119 2.73 -18.20 -42.29
CA GLU A 119 1.95 -18.30 -43.53
C GLU A 119 0.92 -17.16 -43.62
N SER A 120 0.82 -16.55 -44.81
CA SER A 120 -0.17 -15.50 -45.10
C SER A 120 -1.58 -16.10 -45.24
N ILE A 121 -2.59 -15.41 -44.70
CA ILE A 121 -3.99 -15.90 -44.65
C ILE A 121 -4.88 -15.05 -45.55
N SER A 122 -4.86 -13.74 -45.35
CA SER A 122 -5.64 -12.79 -46.15
C SER A 122 -4.89 -11.47 -46.31
N THR A 123 -4.83 -10.94 -47.53
CA THR A 123 -4.27 -9.61 -47.82
C THR A 123 -5.36 -8.71 -48.35
N ARG A 124 -5.46 -7.50 -47.80
CA ARG A 124 -6.34 -6.43 -48.30
C ARG A 124 -5.48 -5.20 -48.58
N SER A 125 -5.59 -4.63 -49.78
CA SER A 125 -4.96 -3.36 -50.10
C SER A 125 -5.85 -2.21 -49.63
N VAL A 126 -5.26 -1.19 -49.00
CA VAL A 126 -5.96 0.05 -48.64
C VAL A 126 -6.23 0.91 -49.89
N VAL A 127 -5.36 0.80 -50.91
CA VAL A 127 -5.52 1.52 -52.18
C VAL A 127 -5.93 0.52 -53.26
N SER A 128 -7.09 0.73 -53.88
CA SER A 128 -7.46 0.01 -55.09
C SER A 128 -6.70 0.59 -56.28
N THR A 129 -5.82 -0.20 -56.89
CA THR A 129 -5.06 0.02 -58.14
C THR A 129 -3.75 0.83 -58.06
N GLN A 130 -2.72 0.23 -58.66
CA GLN A 130 -1.33 0.71 -58.78
C GLN A 130 -1.14 1.98 -59.65
N ASP A 131 -2.20 2.72 -60.00
CA ASP A 131 -2.16 3.75 -61.06
C ASP A 131 -2.54 5.18 -60.61
N ASP A 132 -2.77 5.42 -59.32
CA ASP A 132 -3.27 6.73 -58.82
C ASP A 132 -2.23 7.64 -58.13
N GLY A 133 -0.95 7.24 -58.07
CA GLY A 133 0.13 8.10 -57.51
C GLY A 133 0.05 8.36 -56.01
N ARG A 134 -0.76 7.59 -55.27
CA ARG A 134 -0.99 7.71 -53.82
C ARG A 134 -0.09 6.76 -53.04
N ASP A 135 1.18 7.11 -52.93
CA ASP A 135 2.13 6.35 -52.11
C ASP A 135 1.85 6.58 -50.62
N VAL A 136 1.86 5.51 -49.83
CA VAL A 136 1.73 5.60 -48.36
C VAL A 136 3.00 6.26 -47.81
N THR A 137 2.84 7.36 -47.11
CA THR A 137 3.96 8.12 -46.52
C THR A 137 4.01 7.96 -45.01
N ALA A 138 2.86 7.86 -44.34
CA ALA A 138 2.76 7.69 -42.89
C ALA A 138 1.77 6.58 -42.50
N PHE A 139 2.02 5.93 -41.36
CA PHE A 139 1.15 4.88 -40.82
C PHE A 139 1.15 4.91 -39.29
N SER A 140 -0.03 4.76 -38.68
CA SER A 140 -0.16 4.57 -37.24
C SER A 140 -1.19 3.49 -36.90
N ILE A 141 -0.93 2.84 -35.77
CA ILE A 141 -1.80 1.87 -35.14
C ILE A 141 -2.16 2.43 -33.77
N ALA A 142 -3.46 2.56 -33.48
CA ALA A 142 -3.91 2.93 -32.15
C ALA A 142 -3.42 1.89 -31.14
N PHE A 143 -2.92 2.40 -30.02
CA PHE A 143 -2.44 1.56 -28.93
C PHE A 143 -3.67 0.93 -28.23
N ASP A 144 -3.67 -0.39 -28.09
CA ASP A 144 -4.76 -1.27 -27.57
C ASP A 144 -6.09 -1.32 -28.37
N GLN A 145 -6.44 -0.27 -29.11
CA GLN A 145 -7.67 -0.18 -29.90
C GLN A 145 -7.51 -0.73 -31.33
N PRO A 146 -8.57 -1.13 -32.04
CA PRO A 146 -8.46 -1.62 -33.42
C PRO A 146 -8.18 -0.53 -34.46
N ASP A 147 -8.24 0.75 -34.10
CA ASP A 147 -8.10 1.87 -35.03
C ASP A 147 -6.71 1.92 -35.69
N ILE A 148 -6.70 2.18 -36.99
CA ILE A 148 -5.51 2.30 -37.84
C ILE A 148 -5.66 3.53 -38.74
N ALA A 149 -4.54 4.16 -39.09
CA ALA A 149 -4.53 5.33 -39.95
C ALA A 149 -3.35 5.31 -40.95
N PHE A 150 -3.64 5.68 -42.18
CA PHE A 150 -2.70 5.83 -43.29
C PHE A 150 -2.71 7.27 -43.77
N GLY A 151 -1.52 7.85 -43.96
CA GLY A 151 -1.33 9.13 -44.62
C GLY A 151 -0.63 8.93 -45.97
N PHE A 152 -1.02 9.72 -46.96
CA PHE A 152 -0.55 9.58 -48.33
C PHE A 152 0.24 10.82 -48.81
N ALA A 153 0.99 10.62 -49.89
CA ALA A 153 1.78 11.67 -50.53
C ALA A 153 0.94 12.84 -51.11
N ASP A 154 -0.33 12.61 -51.41
CA ASP A 154 -1.25 13.63 -51.90
C ASP A 154 -1.89 14.47 -50.78
N GLY A 155 -1.60 14.16 -49.51
CA GLY A 155 -2.18 14.84 -48.35
C GLY A 155 -3.49 14.24 -47.84
N SER A 156 -3.97 13.16 -48.46
CA SER A 156 -5.14 12.42 -48.02
C SER A 156 -4.83 11.47 -46.86
N VAL A 157 -5.87 11.10 -46.12
CA VAL A 157 -5.80 10.21 -44.95
C VAL A 157 -6.93 9.17 -45.01
N VAL A 158 -6.59 7.91 -44.74
CA VAL A 158 -7.57 6.82 -44.55
C VAL A 158 -7.47 6.31 -43.13
N THR A 159 -8.59 6.24 -42.42
CA THR A 159 -8.68 5.57 -41.12
C THR A 159 -9.64 4.40 -41.19
N GLY A 160 -9.32 3.31 -40.51
CA GLY A 160 -10.20 2.16 -40.41
C GLY A 160 -9.97 1.39 -39.12
N LEU A 161 -10.53 0.19 -39.07
CA LEU A 161 -10.43 -0.74 -37.95
C LEU A 161 -9.76 -2.04 -38.43
N ALA A 162 -8.80 -2.53 -37.67
CA ALA A 162 -8.19 -3.86 -37.82
C ALA A 162 -8.38 -4.63 -36.51
N ALA A 163 -9.54 -5.27 -36.36
CA ALA A 163 -9.97 -5.92 -35.13
C ALA A 163 -9.70 -7.44 -35.15
N PHE A 164 -9.18 -7.97 -34.05
CA PHE A 164 -9.16 -9.40 -33.81
C PHE A 164 -10.53 -9.88 -33.35
N LYS A 165 -11.10 -10.88 -34.03
CA LYS A 165 -12.40 -11.46 -33.71
C LYS A 165 -12.25 -12.94 -33.38
N THR A 166 -12.85 -13.32 -32.25
CA THR A 166 -12.86 -14.69 -31.75
C THR A 166 -14.27 -15.27 -31.84
N ASP A 167 -14.43 -16.35 -32.59
CA ASP A 167 -15.67 -17.11 -32.69
C ASP A 167 -15.48 -18.52 -32.10
N PHE A 168 -16.51 -19.05 -31.43
CA PHE A 168 -16.52 -20.44 -30.95
C PHE A 168 -17.50 -21.26 -31.79
N LEU A 169 -17.00 -22.34 -32.40
CA LEU A 169 -17.79 -23.22 -33.25
C LEU A 169 -18.28 -24.45 -32.49
N GLU A 170 -19.51 -24.87 -32.78
CA GLU A 170 -20.04 -26.14 -32.30
C GLU A 170 -19.41 -27.29 -33.08
N ALA A 171 -19.15 -28.42 -32.41
CA ALA A 171 -18.49 -29.56 -33.05
C ALA A 171 -19.23 -30.06 -34.31
N GLU A 172 -20.55 -29.93 -34.35
CA GLU A 172 -21.41 -30.34 -35.46
C GLU A 172 -21.24 -29.46 -36.71
N SER A 173 -20.97 -28.16 -36.55
CA SER A 173 -20.84 -27.20 -37.66
C SER A 173 -19.45 -27.19 -38.32
N VAL A 174 -18.52 -27.98 -37.80
CA VAL A 174 -17.11 -27.98 -38.21
C VAL A 174 -16.81 -29.19 -39.12
N PRO A 175 -16.09 -29.05 -40.24
CA PRO A 175 -15.71 -30.17 -41.11
C PRO A 175 -14.88 -31.24 -40.39
N GLU A 176 -14.95 -32.49 -40.85
CA GLU A 176 -14.26 -33.64 -40.24
C GLU A 176 -12.74 -33.43 -40.12
N GLU A 177 -12.15 -32.72 -41.08
CA GLU A 177 -10.73 -32.35 -41.09
C GLU A 177 -10.32 -31.49 -39.89
N VAL A 178 -11.17 -30.53 -39.50
CA VAL A 178 -10.94 -29.65 -38.35
C VAL A 178 -11.30 -30.37 -37.05
N ARG A 179 -12.30 -31.27 -37.06
CA ARG A 179 -12.62 -32.11 -35.90
C ARG A 179 -11.48 -33.05 -35.50
N SER A 180 -10.65 -33.45 -36.45
CA SER A 180 -9.49 -34.32 -36.22
C SER A 180 -8.26 -33.61 -35.61
N LEU A 181 -8.29 -32.28 -35.46
CA LEU A 181 -7.19 -31.52 -34.87
C LEU A 181 -6.96 -31.93 -33.41
N ALA A 182 -5.71 -32.22 -33.08
CA ALA A 182 -5.30 -32.42 -31.69
C ALA A 182 -5.31 -31.08 -30.92
N THR A 183 -5.43 -31.14 -29.60
CA THR A 183 -5.27 -29.97 -28.73
C THR A 183 -3.93 -29.28 -29.01
N ASN A 184 -3.93 -27.95 -29.15
CA ASN A 184 -2.81 -27.11 -29.57
C ASN A 184 -2.36 -27.22 -31.05
N GLN A 185 -3.07 -27.93 -31.92
CA GLN A 185 -2.85 -27.80 -33.37
C GLN A 185 -3.72 -26.68 -33.94
N THR A 186 -3.15 -25.92 -34.86
CA THR A 186 -3.79 -24.80 -35.56
C THR A 186 -3.90 -25.12 -37.04
N ARG A 187 -4.99 -24.70 -37.70
CA ARG A 187 -5.14 -24.79 -39.15
C ARG A 187 -5.86 -23.56 -39.69
N ILE A 188 -5.54 -23.16 -40.92
CA ILE A 188 -6.28 -22.10 -41.60
C ILE A 188 -7.69 -22.62 -41.93
N TYR A 189 -8.71 -21.87 -41.53
CA TYR A 189 -10.11 -22.19 -41.74
C TYR A 189 -10.95 -20.91 -41.85
N ASP A 190 -11.69 -20.78 -42.95
CA ASP A 190 -12.66 -19.69 -43.20
C ASP A 190 -12.06 -18.29 -42.94
N GLY A 191 -10.98 -17.96 -43.65
CA GLY A 191 -10.31 -16.65 -43.56
C GLY A 191 -9.58 -16.36 -42.23
N GLY A 192 -9.48 -17.35 -41.34
CA GLY A 192 -8.80 -17.24 -40.05
C GLY A 192 -8.07 -18.52 -39.65
N ILE A 193 -7.75 -18.64 -38.37
CA ILE A 193 -7.11 -19.84 -37.79
C ILE A 193 -8.05 -20.50 -36.80
N VAL A 194 -8.28 -21.80 -36.97
CA VAL A 194 -9.00 -22.63 -36.01
C VAL A 194 -8.04 -23.43 -35.14
N GLU A 195 -8.35 -23.52 -33.84
CA GLU A 195 -7.65 -24.37 -32.89
C GLU A 195 -8.61 -25.07 -31.91
N VAL A 196 -8.13 -26.16 -31.29
CA VAL A 196 -8.85 -26.87 -30.23
C VAL A 196 -8.29 -26.43 -28.88
N THR A 197 -9.13 -25.75 -28.10
CA THR A 197 -8.79 -25.29 -26.74
C THR A 197 -8.59 -26.47 -25.77
N PRO A 198 -7.92 -26.28 -24.63
CA PRO A 198 -7.77 -27.33 -23.61
C PRO A 198 -9.09 -27.87 -23.04
N ARG A 199 -10.19 -27.12 -23.20
CA ARG A 199 -11.55 -27.54 -22.82
C ARG A 199 -12.27 -28.30 -23.93
N GLY A 200 -11.61 -28.58 -25.05
CA GLY A 200 -12.18 -29.30 -26.19
C GLY A 200 -13.10 -28.48 -27.10
N GLN A 201 -13.10 -27.15 -26.97
CA GLN A 201 -13.89 -26.26 -27.84
C GLN A 201 -13.08 -25.83 -29.07
N PHE A 202 -13.74 -25.71 -30.22
CA PHE A 202 -13.16 -25.17 -31.45
C PHE A 202 -13.25 -23.64 -31.43
N ARG A 203 -12.10 -22.97 -31.45
CA ARG A 203 -12.00 -21.51 -31.47
C ARG A 203 -11.42 -21.06 -32.80
N VAL A 204 -12.07 -20.12 -33.47
CA VAL A 204 -11.59 -19.49 -34.70
C VAL A 204 -11.17 -18.05 -34.38
N GLN A 205 -9.97 -17.69 -34.78
CA GLN A 205 -9.45 -16.32 -34.73
C GLN A 205 -9.37 -15.73 -36.14
N ARG A 206 -9.95 -14.55 -36.33
CA ARG A 206 -9.92 -13.80 -37.60
C ARG A 206 -9.48 -12.37 -37.36
N VAL A 207 -9.00 -11.73 -38.43
CA VAL A 207 -8.83 -10.28 -38.46
C VAL A 207 -9.88 -9.71 -39.38
N GLU A 208 -10.76 -8.86 -38.85
CA GLU A 208 -11.71 -8.09 -39.65
C GLU A 208 -11.10 -6.71 -39.92
N PHE A 209 -10.93 -6.40 -41.20
CA PHE A 209 -10.53 -5.08 -41.67
C PHE A 209 -11.77 -4.33 -42.11
N ASP A 210 -12.05 -3.20 -41.47
CA ASP A 210 -13.08 -2.25 -41.86
C ASP A 210 -12.39 -0.94 -42.29
N LEU A 211 -12.24 -0.76 -43.59
CA LEU A 211 -11.56 0.38 -44.20
C LEU A 211 -12.56 1.03 -45.16
N PRO A 212 -12.79 2.35 -45.06
CA PRO A 212 -13.61 3.07 -46.01
C PRO A 212 -12.92 3.08 -47.38
N ASP A 213 -13.74 3.04 -48.43
CA ASP A 213 -13.24 3.03 -49.81
C ASP A 213 -12.79 4.43 -50.29
N GLU A 214 -13.30 5.49 -49.67
CA GLU A 214 -12.95 6.89 -50.00
C GLU A 214 -11.98 7.49 -48.97
N PRO A 215 -10.81 7.99 -49.40
CA PRO A 215 -9.87 8.71 -48.53
C PRO A 215 -10.38 10.12 -48.22
N LEU A 216 -9.95 10.65 -47.08
CA LEU A 216 -10.30 11.99 -46.61
C LEU A 216 -9.19 12.97 -47.01
N ASP A 217 -9.52 14.01 -47.78
CA ASP A 217 -8.58 15.09 -48.08
C ASP A 217 -8.42 15.99 -46.85
N VAL A 218 -7.21 16.02 -46.27
CA VAL A 218 -6.93 16.71 -45.00
C VAL A 218 -5.88 17.82 -45.17
N ALA A 219 -4.84 17.55 -45.94
CA ALA A 219 -3.74 18.47 -46.20
C ALA A 219 -3.51 18.63 -47.71
N ASP A 220 -2.92 19.76 -48.11
CA ASP A 220 -2.55 20.04 -49.51
C ASP A 220 -1.14 19.51 -49.88
N SER A 221 -0.47 18.83 -48.96
CA SER A 221 0.93 18.37 -49.06
C SER A 221 1.14 17.01 -48.36
N PRO A 222 2.22 16.28 -48.68
CA PRO A 222 2.46 14.93 -48.16
C PRO A 222 2.34 14.82 -46.64
N VAL A 223 1.59 13.83 -46.17
CA VAL A 223 1.48 13.51 -44.74
C VAL A 223 2.69 12.70 -44.32
N THR A 224 3.52 13.21 -43.43
CA THR A 224 4.78 12.53 -43.06
C THR A 224 4.76 11.87 -41.69
N LEU A 225 3.94 12.37 -40.75
CA LEU A 225 3.62 11.69 -39.50
C LEU A 225 2.11 11.69 -39.29
N ILE A 226 1.62 10.60 -38.70
CA ILE A 226 0.22 10.44 -38.33
C ILE A 226 0.13 9.70 -36.99
N ASP A 227 -0.86 10.04 -36.18
CA ASP A 227 -1.28 9.21 -35.05
C ASP A 227 -2.81 9.18 -34.96
N VAL A 228 -3.35 8.10 -34.39
CA VAL A 228 -4.79 7.90 -34.24
C VAL A 228 -5.15 7.35 -32.86
N VAL A 229 -6.24 7.89 -32.29
CA VAL A 229 -6.84 7.43 -31.05
C VAL A 229 -8.34 7.33 -31.23
N GLY A 230 -8.90 6.14 -31.06
CA GLY A 230 -10.34 5.93 -31.01
C GLY A 230 -10.94 6.52 -29.74
N THR A 231 -12.05 7.24 -29.91
CA THR A 231 -12.86 7.76 -28.80
C THR A 231 -14.30 7.32 -28.95
N SER A 232 -15.09 7.42 -27.88
CA SER A 232 -16.54 7.14 -27.94
C SER A 232 -17.31 8.00 -28.94
N SER A 233 -16.73 9.12 -29.39
CA SER A 233 -17.29 10.04 -30.36
C SER A 233 -16.72 9.90 -31.78
N GLY A 234 -15.93 8.87 -32.05
CA GLY A 234 -15.19 8.65 -33.30
C GLY A 234 -13.67 8.83 -33.12
N PRO A 235 -12.85 8.34 -34.06
CA PRO A 235 -11.40 8.47 -33.95
C PRO A 235 -10.95 9.92 -34.10
N VAL A 236 -9.96 10.29 -33.29
CA VAL A 236 -9.23 11.55 -33.38
C VAL A 236 -7.90 11.26 -34.06
N VAL A 237 -7.55 12.06 -35.05
CA VAL A 237 -6.35 11.89 -35.87
C VAL A 237 -5.52 13.16 -35.80
N ALA A 238 -4.21 13.00 -35.56
CA ALA A 238 -3.22 14.06 -35.65
C ALA A 238 -2.31 13.79 -36.84
N VAL A 239 -2.01 14.83 -37.63
CA VAL A 239 -1.25 14.76 -38.86
C VAL A 239 -0.20 15.86 -38.90
N TRP A 240 1.02 15.51 -39.30
CA TRP A 240 2.08 16.45 -39.65
C TRP A 240 2.33 16.41 -41.16
N SER A 241 2.16 17.56 -41.82
CA SER A 241 2.43 17.70 -43.26
C SER A 241 3.83 18.26 -43.54
N GLU A 242 4.36 17.99 -44.73
CA GLU A 242 5.67 18.48 -45.18
C GLU A 242 5.83 20.01 -45.13
N GLU A 243 4.72 20.76 -45.26
CA GLU A 243 4.68 22.23 -45.11
C GLU A 243 4.81 22.72 -43.66
N ARG A 244 5.15 21.82 -42.72
CA ARG A 244 5.29 22.09 -41.28
C ARG A 244 3.98 22.49 -40.60
N ARG A 245 2.86 21.93 -41.05
CA ARG A 245 1.53 22.14 -40.49
C ARG A 245 1.15 20.95 -39.61
N LEU A 246 0.70 21.25 -38.39
CA LEU A 246 0.18 20.26 -37.45
C LEU A 246 -1.33 20.36 -37.41
N LEU A 247 -2.02 19.38 -37.99
CA LEU A 247 -3.47 19.33 -38.11
C LEU A 247 -4.02 18.26 -37.16
N LEU A 248 -5.09 18.61 -36.44
CA LEU A 248 -5.84 17.70 -35.61
C LEU A 248 -7.31 17.76 -36.02
N PHE A 249 -7.94 16.60 -36.22
CA PHE A 249 -9.35 16.53 -36.59
C PHE A 249 -9.97 15.26 -36.01
N ARG A 250 -11.30 15.27 -35.91
CA ARG A 250 -12.09 14.11 -35.53
C ARG A 250 -12.83 13.58 -36.74
N ILE A 251 -12.97 12.28 -36.85
CA ILE A 251 -13.75 11.69 -37.93
C ILE A 251 -15.16 11.44 -37.42
N LYS A 252 -16.12 12.12 -38.05
CA LYS A 252 -17.54 11.93 -37.76
C LYS A 252 -18.11 10.98 -38.79
N GLN A 253 -18.55 9.81 -38.34
CA GLN A 253 -19.30 8.88 -39.17
C GLN A 253 -20.80 9.19 -39.08
N SER A 254 -21.44 9.30 -40.24
CA SER A 254 -22.88 9.51 -40.36
C SER A 254 -23.47 8.39 -41.21
N GLU A 255 -24.27 7.54 -40.59
CA GLU A 255 -25.02 6.51 -41.31
C GLU A 255 -26.34 7.10 -41.83
N ASN A 256 -26.55 6.99 -43.13
CA ASN A 256 -27.82 7.37 -43.73
C ASN A 256 -28.89 6.33 -43.37
N ILE A 257 -29.85 6.72 -42.52
CA ILE A 257 -30.92 5.85 -41.99
C ILE A 257 -31.76 5.19 -43.11
N PHE A 258 -31.78 5.75 -44.33
CA PHE A 258 -32.55 5.23 -45.46
C PHE A 258 -31.76 4.35 -46.42
N THR A 259 -30.44 4.58 -46.57
CA THR A 259 -29.58 3.82 -47.52
C THR A 259 -28.62 2.86 -46.82
N GLY A 260 -28.41 3.00 -45.50
CA GLY A 260 -27.39 2.28 -44.73
C GLY A 260 -25.95 2.70 -45.10
N GLU A 261 -25.78 3.72 -45.92
CA GLU A 261 -24.48 4.20 -46.39
C GLU A 261 -23.83 5.06 -45.30
N VAL A 262 -22.62 4.70 -44.90
CA VAL A 262 -21.84 5.41 -43.88
C VAL A 262 -20.93 6.40 -44.57
N THR A 263 -21.20 7.70 -44.41
CA THR A 263 -20.28 8.75 -44.86
C THR A 263 -19.37 9.15 -43.70
N SER A 264 -18.09 9.35 -44.00
CA SER A 264 -17.10 9.83 -43.05
C SER A 264 -16.70 11.25 -43.46
N GLU A 265 -16.78 12.20 -42.54
CA GLU A 265 -16.34 13.58 -42.77
C GLU A 265 -15.36 14.02 -41.67
N PRO A 266 -14.31 14.80 -42.02
CA PRO A 266 -13.46 15.40 -41.01
C PRO A 266 -14.24 16.53 -40.33
N ALA A 267 -14.43 16.40 -39.02
CA ALA A 267 -15.07 17.37 -38.16
C ALA A 267 -14.04 18.02 -37.23
N ASP A 268 -14.31 19.26 -36.82
CA ASP A 268 -13.51 20.00 -35.84
C ASP A 268 -12.02 20.04 -36.18
N GLN A 269 -11.68 20.24 -37.47
CA GLN A 269 -10.29 20.39 -37.90
C GLN A 269 -9.69 21.66 -37.30
N VAL A 270 -8.59 21.50 -36.55
CA VAL A 270 -7.85 22.56 -35.89
C VAL A 270 -6.38 22.46 -36.31
N GLU A 271 -5.82 23.60 -36.71
CA GLU A 271 -4.39 23.73 -36.92
C GLU A 271 -3.72 24.23 -35.64
N LEU A 272 -2.72 23.49 -35.18
CA LEU A 272 -2.01 23.77 -33.92
C LEU A 272 -0.80 24.68 -34.17
N PRO A 273 -0.53 25.65 -33.28
CA PRO A 273 0.60 26.56 -33.44
C PRO A 273 1.93 25.82 -33.25
N VAL A 274 2.88 26.03 -34.16
CA VAL A 274 4.23 25.42 -34.13
C VAL A 274 5.33 26.47 -34.00
N ASP A 275 4.98 27.64 -33.48
CA ASP A 275 5.92 28.75 -33.31
C ASP A 275 7.07 28.36 -32.37
N GLY A 276 8.31 28.61 -32.80
CA GLY A 276 9.52 28.25 -32.04
C GLY A 276 9.99 26.80 -32.26
N ALA A 277 9.31 25.99 -33.07
CA ALA A 277 9.74 24.65 -33.41
C ALA A 277 11.07 24.63 -34.21
N PRO A 278 11.95 23.63 -33.99
CA PRO A 278 13.15 23.43 -34.81
C PRO A 278 12.85 23.40 -36.31
N THR A 279 13.76 23.91 -37.14
CA THR A 279 13.62 23.92 -38.61
C THR A 279 13.73 22.53 -39.24
N SER A 280 14.27 21.55 -38.52
CA SER A 280 14.22 20.14 -38.91
C SER A 280 12.79 19.59 -38.82
N GLN A 281 12.54 18.49 -39.51
CA GLN A 281 11.30 17.75 -39.40
C GLN A 281 11.25 16.99 -38.06
N PRO A 282 10.09 16.94 -37.39
CA PRO A 282 9.91 16.07 -36.23
C PRO A 282 9.98 14.59 -36.64
N ASN A 283 10.40 13.73 -35.71
CA ASN A 283 10.53 12.29 -35.95
C ASN A 283 9.35 11.51 -35.37
N PHE A 284 8.65 12.06 -34.36
CA PHE A 284 7.57 11.36 -33.67
C PHE A 284 6.39 12.29 -33.38
N LEU A 285 5.18 11.77 -33.60
CA LEU A 285 3.88 12.38 -33.31
C LEU A 285 3.05 11.37 -32.52
N LEU A 286 2.60 11.73 -31.31
CA LEU A 286 1.90 10.81 -30.41
C LEU A 286 0.77 11.53 -29.65
N MET A 287 -0.39 10.89 -29.52
CA MET A 287 -1.54 11.40 -28.75
C MET A 287 -1.75 10.67 -27.41
N GLY A 288 -2.19 11.37 -26.38
CA GLY A 288 -2.60 10.73 -25.11
C GLY A 288 -3.91 9.93 -25.23
N GLU A 289 -4.27 9.19 -24.18
CA GLU A 289 -5.42 8.23 -24.14
C GLU A 289 -6.75 8.78 -24.66
N SER A 290 -7.07 10.04 -24.36
CA SER A 290 -8.35 10.67 -24.74
C SER A 290 -8.23 11.62 -25.93
N GLY A 291 -7.07 11.68 -26.58
CA GLY A 291 -6.77 12.72 -27.57
C GLY A 291 -6.79 14.14 -26.98
N SER A 292 -6.63 14.29 -25.66
CA SER A 292 -6.59 15.60 -24.96
C SER A 292 -5.17 16.17 -24.83
N ARG A 293 -4.16 15.36 -25.16
CA ARG A 293 -2.74 15.71 -25.15
C ARG A 293 -2.09 15.22 -26.41
N LEU A 294 -1.13 15.98 -26.91
CA LEU A 294 -0.38 15.66 -28.12
C LEU A 294 1.10 15.98 -27.90
N TYR A 295 1.97 15.11 -28.38
CA TYR A 295 3.42 15.21 -28.25
C TYR A 295 4.04 15.23 -29.64
N LEU A 296 4.89 16.23 -29.88
CA LEU A 296 5.69 16.36 -31.09
C LEU A 296 7.17 16.39 -30.70
N ILE A 297 7.98 15.49 -31.26
CA ILE A 297 9.35 15.25 -30.80
C ILE A 297 10.31 15.23 -31.97
N TRP A 298 11.41 15.97 -31.85
CA TRP A 298 12.50 16.04 -32.82
C TRP A 298 13.66 15.12 -32.46
N GLU A 299 14.47 14.78 -33.46
CA GLU A 299 15.68 13.96 -33.29
C GLU A 299 16.64 14.52 -32.24
N ASP A 300 16.78 15.84 -32.17
CA ASP A 300 17.65 16.50 -31.20
C ASP A 300 17.12 16.41 -29.75
N GLY A 301 15.93 15.84 -29.55
CA GLY A 301 15.25 15.68 -28.27
C GLY A 301 14.51 16.93 -27.77
N THR A 302 14.20 17.87 -28.67
CA THR A 302 13.20 18.90 -28.37
C THR A 302 11.81 18.25 -28.38
N LEU A 303 11.01 18.48 -27.34
CA LEU A 303 9.65 17.98 -27.21
C LEU A 303 8.67 19.13 -27.01
N PHE A 304 7.65 19.20 -27.84
CA PHE A 304 6.50 20.10 -27.68
C PHE A 304 5.31 19.29 -27.18
N ARG A 305 4.73 19.73 -26.05
CA ARG A 305 3.50 19.15 -25.50
C ARG A 305 2.36 20.13 -25.68
N TYR A 306 1.31 19.68 -26.36
CA TYR A 306 0.05 20.39 -26.49
C TYR A 306 -0.98 19.80 -25.53
N SER A 307 -1.85 20.67 -25.03
CA SER A 307 -2.94 20.31 -24.13
C SER A 307 -4.23 20.98 -24.58
N LEU A 308 -5.35 20.35 -24.26
CA LEU A 308 -6.68 20.89 -24.47
C LEU A 308 -7.14 21.58 -23.17
N ASP A 309 -7.44 22.88 -23.24
CA ASP A 309 -7.94 23.63 -22.08
C ASP A 309 -9.44 23.34 -21.78
N ASP A 310 -9.93 23.87 -20.65
CA ASP A 310 -11.34 23.75 -20.23
C ASP A 310 -12.32 24.37 -21.23
N SER A 311 -11.86 25.29 -22.08
CA SER A 311 -12.64 25.92 -23.16
C SER A 311 -12.61 25.13 -24.47
N ARG A 312 -11.99 23.94 -24.48
CA ARG A 312 -11.74 23.08 -25.64
C ARG A 312 -10.87 23.73 -26.71
N LYS A 313 -10.00 24.63 -26.32
CA LYS A 313 -9.00 25.23 -27.20
C LYS A 313 -7.65 24.56 -26.96
N TRP A 314 -7.00 24.20 -28.05
CA TRP A 314 -5.65 23.67 -28.01
C TRP A 314 -4.62 24.78 -27.87
N TYR A 315 -3.59 24.54 -27.08
CA TYR A 315 -2.45 25.43 -26.92
C TYR A 315 -1.18 24.62 -26.65
N LEU A 316 -0.02 25.24 -26.91
CA LEU A 316 1.28 24.70 -26.54
C LEU A 316 1.46 24.87 -25.02
N ALA A 317 1.43 23.77 -24.28
CA ALA A 317 1.50 23.79 -22.82
C ALA A 317 2.93 23.96 -22.32
N GLU A 318 3.88 23.22 -22.92
CA GLU A 318 5.30 23.34 -22.59
C GLU A 318 6.19 22.87 -23.75
N SER A 319 7.44 23.34 -23.72
CA SER A 319 8.53 22.91 -24.60
C SER A 319 9.74 22.59 -23.73
N LEU A 320 10.29 21.38 -23.86
CA LEU A 320 11.45 20.95 -23.07
C LEU A 320 12.41 20.05 -23.85
N LYS A 321 13.59 19.86 -23.29
CA LYS A 321 14.61 18.95 -23.80
C LYS A 321 14.53 17.62 -23.06
N VAL A 322 14.28 16.52 -23.78
CA VAL A 322 14.11 15.18 -23.18
C VAL A 322 15.38 14.35 -23.12
N VAL A 323 16.41 14.72 -23.90
CA VAL A 323 17.74 14.08 -23.89
C VAL A 323 18.84 15.10 -23.63
N PRO A 324 19.96 14.69 -22.98
CA PRO A 324 21.12 15.56 -22.80
C PRO A 324 21.72 16.06 -24.12
N ALA A 325 22.47 17.16 -24.06
CA ALA A 325 23.17 17.72 -25.21
C ALA A 325 24.15 16.68 -25.82
N GLY A 326 24.06 16.49 -27.15
CA GLY A 326 24.90 15.54 -27.89
C GLY A 326 24.29 14.15 -28.09
N ARG A 327 23.13 13.87 -27.49
CA ARG A 327 22.35 12.65 -27.75
C ARG A 327 21.16 12.93 -28.66
N THR A 328 20.70 11.90 -29.35
CA THR A 328 19.50 11.96 -30.19
C THR A 328 18.44 10.97 -29.73
N VAL A 329 17.17 11.32 -29.96
CA VAL A 329 16.02 10.45 -29.70
C VAL A 329 15.88 9.47 -30.86
N THR A 330 15.96 8.18 -30.57
CA THR A 330 15.94 7.13 -31.59
C THR A 330 14.62 6.38 -31.64
N SER A 331 13.89 6.26 -30.52
CA SER A 331 12.59 5.60 -30.47
C SER A 331 11.69 6.22 -29.41
N VAL A 332 10.41 6.40 -29.75
CA VAL A 332 9.40 6.87 -28.80
C VAL A 332 8.12 6.07 -28.93
N LYS A 333 7.58 5.62 -27.80
CA LYS A 333 6.25 4.99 -27.70
C LYS A 333 5.56 5.39 -26.40
N LEU A 334 4.23 5.31 -26.38
CA LEU A 334 3.46 5.42 -25.15
C LEU A 334 3.29 4.04 -24.52
N ALA A 335 3.40 3.97 -23.19
CA ALA A 335 3.12 2.75 -22.43
C ALA A 335 1.59 2.48 -22.33
N ALA A 336 1.23 1.36 -21.71
CA ALA A 336 -0.17 1.03 -21.42
C ALA A 336 -0.93 2.19 -20.77
N GLY A 337 -2.14 2.49 -21.24
CA GLY A 337 -2.94 3.64 -20.77
C GLY A 337 -2.50 5.00 -21.32
N ARG A 338 -1.55 5.06 -22.27
CA ARG A 338 -1.17 6.26 -23.05
C ARG A 338 -0.88 7.53 -22.23
N THR A 339 -0.39 7.35 -21.00
CA THR A 339 -0.03 8.44 -20.07
C THR A 339 1.48 8.58 -19.90
N THR A 340 2.20 7.45 -19.83
CA THR A 340 3.67 7.44 -19.78
C THR A 340 4.28 7.38 -21.18
N LEU A 341 5.13 8.35 -21.50
CA LEU A 341 5.95 8.47 -22.70
C LEU A 341 7.31 7.81 -22.46
N LEU A 342 7.60 6.76 -23.22
CA LEU A 342 8.86 6.03 -23.21
C LEU A 342 9.77 6.57 -24.31
N ILE A 343 10.94 7.06 -23.94
CA ILE A 343 11.90 7.69 -24.84
C ILE A 343 13.22 6.94 -24.76
N GLY A 344 13.64 6.36 -25.88
CA GLY A 344 14.94 5.72 -26.08
C GLY A 344 15.91 6.64 -26.80
N ASP A 345 17.19 6.62 -26.39
CA ASP A 345 18.23 7.46 -26.96
C ASP A 345 19.35 6.70 -27.71
N SER A 346 20.24 7.48 -28.32
CA SER A 346 21.40 7.02 -29.08
C SER A 346 22.49 6.32 -28.24
N GLU A 347 22.48 6.43 -26.92
CA GLU A 347 23.39 5.73 -25.99
C GLU A 347 22.74 4.51 -25.32
N GLY A 348 21.52 4.17 -25.72
CA GLY A 348 20.81 3.00 -25.22
C GLY A 348 20.07 3.22 -23.90
N ASP A 349 19.96 4.47 -23.42
CA ASP A 349 19.15 4.82 -22.24
C ASP A 349 17.66 4.85 -22.62
N LEU A 350 16.82 4.28 -21.74
CA LEU A 350 15.37 4.39 -21.82
C LEU A 350 14.86 5.19 -20.60
N THR A 351 14.01 6.18 -20.87
CA THR A 351 13.39 7.02 -19.83
C THR A 351 11.87 7.03 -19.95
N GLY A 352 11.18 7.16 -18.82
CA GLY A 352 9.73 7.24 -18.72
C GLY A 352 9.28 8.60 -18.21
N TRP A 353 8.42 9.27 -18.99
CA TRP A 353 7.93 10.62 -18.70
C TRP A 353 6.40 10.63 -18.61
N PHE A 354 5.83 11.23 -17.58
CA PHE A 354 4.39 11.43 -17.49
C PHE A 354 4.04 12.79 -16.86
N PRO A 355 2.85 13.34 -17.16
CA PRO A 355 2.42 14.61 -16.60
C PRO A 355 2.15 14.49 -15.09
N VAL A 356 2.78 15.37 -14.32
CA VAL A 356 2.66 15.47 -12.86
C VAL A 356 2.04 16.81 -12.50
N ARG A 357 1.08 16.81 -11.57
CA ARG A 357 0.48 18.05 -11.08
C ARG A 357 1.45 18.75 -10.14
N ASP A 358 1.78 20.01 -10.41
CA ASP A 358 2.66 20.76 -9.52
C ASP A 358 1.96 21.03 -8.18
N THR A 359 2.62 20.66 -7.10
CA THR A 359 2.15 20.84 -5.72
C THR A 359 3.29 21.43 -4.89
N PRO A 360 3.01 22.18 -3.80
CA PRO A 360 4.07 22.83 -3.01
C PRO A 360 5.17 21.88 -2.50
N ASP A 361 4.85 20.59 -2.31
CA ASP A 361 5.78 19.54 -1.87
C ASP A 361 6.69 18.99 -2.98
N PHE A 362 6.43 19.36 -4.25
CA PHE A 362 7.12 18.85 -5.43
C PHE A 362 8.47 19.54 -5.73
N ALA A 363 8.87 20.53 -4.92
CA ALA A 363 10.01 21.40 -5.20
C ALA A 363 11.41 20.75 -5.06
N GLY A 364 11.53 19.41 -5.02
CA GLY A 364 12.79 18.72 -4.74
C GLY A 364 13.10 17.56 -5.69
N THR A 365 14.29 17.63 -6.29
CA THR A 365 15.17 16.53 -6.79
C THR A 365 15.03 15.96 -8.20
N ASN A 366 13.88 16.00 -8.89
CA ASN A 366 13.77 15.46 -10.27
C ASN A 366 13.44 16.50 -11.35
N ARG A 367 13.69 17.79 -11.07
CA ARG A 367 13.62 18.83 -12.10
C ARG A 367 14.79 18.62 -13.09
N PRO A 368 14.57 18.69 -14.41
CA PRO A 368 15.65 18.79 -15.37
C PRO A 368 16.62 19.90 -14.95
N VAL A 369 17.90 19.56 -14.93
CA VAL A 369 19.00 20.43 -14.50
C VAL A 369 19.15 21.61 -15.48
N GLU A 370 19.52 22.76 -14.91
CA GLU A 370 20.01 23.99 -15.56
C GLU A 370 18.98 24.89 -16.28
N ASP A 371 18.09 25.54 -15.52
CA ASP A 371 17.87 26.98 -15.72
C ASP A 371 17.20 27.60 -14.48
N GLU A 372 17.82 28.61 -13.88
CA GLU A 372 17.36 29.36 -12.69
C GLU A 372 16.18 30.29 -12.97
N THR A 373 15.31 29.96 -13.93
CA THR A 373 14.13 30.76 -14.24
C THR A 373 12.92 30.28 -13.43
N GLU A 374 12.18 31.22 -12.84
CA GLU A 374 10.87 30.95 -12.22
C GLU A 374 10.02 30.18 -13.23
N THR A 375 9.80 28.89 -12.95
CA THR A 375 9.08 28.00 -13.86
C THR A 375 7.62 28.43 -13.88
N VAL A 376 7.21 29.10 -14.96
CA VAL A 376 5.80 29.45 -15.17
C VAL A 376 5.04 28.15 -15.41
N LEU A 377 4.10 27.84 -14.53
CA LEU A 377 3.27 26.65 -14.68
C LEU A 377 2.40 26.78 -15.95
N PRO A 378 2.30 25.71 -16.76
CA PRO A 378 1.34 25.67 -17.85
C PRO A 378 -0.09 25.84 -17.33
N ASP A 379 -0.98 26.38 -18.15
CA ASP A 379 -2.37 26.66 -17.78
C ASP A 379 -3.17 25.40 -17.38
N ASP A 380 -2.72 24.20 -17.75
CA ASP A 380 -3.36 22.92 -17.36
C ASP A 380 -2.92 22.43 -15.97
N GLY A 381 -1.91 23.07 -15.37
CA GLY A 381 -1.38 22.72 -14.05
C GLY A 381 -0.58 21.41 -14.02
N TYR A 382 -0.18 20.87 -15.18
CA TYR A 382 0.65 19.68 -15.27
C TYR A 382 2.01 19.99 -15.90
N LEU A 383 3.05 19.35 -15.40
CA LEU A 383 4.42 19.39 -15.94
C LEU A 383 4.85 17.99 -16.35
N LEU A 384 5.37 17.85 -17.55
CA LEU A 384 5.94 16.59 -18.01
C LEU A 384 7.25 16.33 -17.26
N THR A 385 7.27 15.31 -16.41
CA THR A 385 8.43 15.01 -15.56
C THR A 385 9.05 13.68 -15.95
N ARG A 386 10.39 13.60 -15.89
CA ARG A 386 11.15 12.35 -15.97
C ARG A 386 10.96 11.57 -14.68
N ALA A 387 9.98 10.68 -14.67
CA ALA A 387 9.59 9.93 -13.48
C ALA A 387 10.40 8.64 -13.32
N HIS A 388 10.78 8.00 -14.43
CA HIS A 388 11.47 6.72 -14.43
C HIS A 388 12.74 6.73 -15.29
N GLU A 389 13.77 6.06 -14.80
CA GLU A 389 15.02 5.80 -15.51
C GLU A 389 15.29 4.29 -15.53
N TYR A 390 15.27 3.69 -16.71
CA TYR A 390 15.40 2.23 -16.85
C TYR A 390 16.84 1.77 -17.11
N GLY A 391 17.76 2.73 -17.24
CA GLY A 391 19.19 2.53 -17.51
C GLY A 391 19.51 2.05 -18.92
N ARG A 392 20.81 1.95 -19.22
CA ARG A 392 21.35 1.60 -20.52
C ARG A 392 21.15 0.16 -20.92
N GLY A 393 21.03 -0.10 -22.22
CA GLY A 393 21.05 -1.45 -22.79
C GLY A 393 22.28 -2.27 -22.37
N PRO A 394 22.21 -3.61 -22.49
CA PRO A 394 23.27 -4.52 -22.04
C PRO A 394 24.64 -4.24 -22.70
N THR A 395 24.64 -3.63 -23.89
CA THR A 395 25.83 -3.31 -24.69
C THR A 395 25.99 -1.81 -24.96
N GLU A 396 25.17 -0.97 -24.31
CA GLU A 396 25.12 0.49 -24.54
C GLU A 396 24.90 0.90 -26.01
N ALA A 397 24.33 -0.01 -26.82
CA ALA A 397 23.92 0.30 -28.18
C ALA A 397 22.65 1.18 -28.20
N ALA A 398 22.49 2.00 -29.23
CA ALA A 398 21.33 2.87 -29.41
C ALA A 398 20.01 2.07 -29.39
N VAL A 399 18.95 2.63 -28.81
CA VAL A 399 17.62 2.00 -28.84
C VAL A 399 17.11 2.01 -30.29
N SER A 400 16.80 0.85 -30.85
CA SER A 400 16.32 0.71 -32.24
C SER A 400 14.79 0.58 -32.34
N GLY A 401 14.14 0.05 -31.31
CA GLY A 401 12.69 -0.16 -31.32
C GLY A 401 12.09 -0.36 -29.93
N LEU A 402 10.82 0.01 -29.76
CA LEU A 402 10.04 -0.16 -28.53
C LEU A 402 8.73 -0.88 -28.84
N GLY A 403 8.43 -1.91 -28.06
CA GLY A 403 7.19 -2.69 -28.10
C GLY A 403 6.54 -2.75 -26.72
N PRO A 404 5.77 -1.72 -26.32
CA PRO A 404 5.01 -1.76 -25.07
C PRO A 404 3.89 -2.78 -25.14
N SER A 405 3.66 -3.50 -24.05
CA SER A 405 2.54 -4.43 -23.90
C SER A 405 1.23 -3.66 -23.67
N PRO A 406 0.11 -4.10 -24.28
CA PRO A 406 -1.16 -3.40 -24.13
C PRO A 406 -1.94 -3.80 -22.86
N ARG A 407 -1.49 -4.80 -22.10
CA ARG A 407 -2.18 -5.27 -20.88
C ARG A 407 -1.37 -5.20 -19.60
N ASP A 408 -0.06 -5.24 -19.70
CA ASP A 408 0.81 -5.07 -18.54
C ASP A 408 1.80 -3.94 -18.80
N ARG A 409 2.37 -3.42 -17.72
CA ARG A 409 3.29 -2.28 -17.75
C ARG A 409 4.68 -2.67 -18.28
N THR A 410 4.79 -3.75 -19.07
CA THR A 410 6.06 -4.24 -19.61
C THR A 410 6.34 -3.63 -20.99
N VAL A 411 7.61 -3.47 -21.30
CA VAL A 411 8.08 -3.00 -22.62
C VAL A 411 9.25 -3.85 -23.10
N ALA A 412 9.15 -4.30 -24.35
CA ALA A 412 10.28 -4.86 -25.08
C ALA A 412 11.08 -3.73 -25.71
N VAL A 413 12.39 -3.74 -25.50
CA VAL A 413 13.34 -2.75 -26.02
C VAL A 413 14.29 -3.48 -26.94
N GLY A 414 14.43 -2.99 -28.17
CA GLY A 414 15.42 -3.45 -29.12
C GLY A 414 16.57 -2.46 -29.20
N TYR A 415 17.77 -2.97 -29.42
CA TYR A 415 18.98 -2.18 -29.57
C TYR A 415 19.62 -2.36 -30.95
N ALA A 416 20.47 -1.41 -31.35
CA ALA A 416 21.10 -1.37 -32.66
C ALA A 416 22.11 -2.52 -32.90
N ASP A 417 22.57 -3.17 -31.84
CA ASP A 417 23.44 -4.35 -31.91
C ASP A 417 22.66 -5.69 -32.06
N GLY A 418 21.32 -5.63 -32.14
CA GLY A 418 20.47 -6.81 -32.20
C GLY A 418 20.09 -7.39 -30.83
N SER A 419 20.56 -6.82 -29.72
CA SER A 419 20.12 -7.23 -28.38
C SER A 419 18.69 -6.75 -28.10
N LEU A 420 17.96 -7.49 -27.26
CA LEU A 420 16.64 -7.12 -26.75
C LEU A 420 16.63 -7.20 -25.22
N SER A 421 15.89 -6.28 -24.61
CA SER A 421 15.60 -6.28 -23.17
C SER A 421 14.09 -6.25 -22.93
N LEU A 422 13.64 -6.90 -21.85
CA LEU A 422 12.27 -6.76 -21.35
C LEU A 422 12.32 -6.02 -20.01
N ILE A 423 11.58 -4.93 -19.90
CA ILE A 423 11.61 -4.03 -18.73
C ILE A 423 10.19 -3.81 -18.22
N GLN A 424 10.01 -3.85 -16.90
CA GLN A 424 8.77 -3.43 -16.26
C GLN A 424 8.83 -1.93 -15.92
N THR A 425 7.90 -1.15 -16.47
CA THR A 425 7.96 0.32 -16.43
C THR A 425 7.64 0.89 -15.04
N THR A 426 6.68 0.34 -14.31
CA THR A 426 6.30 0.87 -12.98
C THR A 426 7.39 0.73 -11.91
N ASN A 427 8.12 -0.39 -11.88
CA ASN A 427 9.08 -0.71 -10.81
C ASN A 427 10.54 -0.71 -11.28
N GLU A 428 10.79 -0.22 -12.51
CA GLU A 428 12.10 -0.09 -13.16
C GLU A 428 12.89 -1.42 -13.24
N ARG A 429 12.21 -2.56 -13.12
CA ARG A 429 12.86 -3.87 -13.13
C ARG A 429 13.17 -4.28 -14.56
N ARG A 430 14.46 -4.35 -14.88
CA ARG A 430 14.95 -5.10 -16.04
C ARG A 430 14.81 -6.60 -15.76
N MET A 431 13.97 -7.25 -16.55
CA MET A 431 13.56 -8.64 -16.31
C MET A 431 14.51 -9.63 -16.94
N VAL A 432 14.88 -9.38 -18.19
CA VAL A 432 15.75 -10.23 -18.99
C VAL A 432 16.40 -9.41 -20.10
N ASP A 433 17.67 -9.71 -20.35
CA ASP A 433 18.45 -9.23 -21.49
C ASP A 433 18.83 -10.44 -22.33
N PHE A 434 18.75 -10.31 -23.65
CA PHE A 434 19.16 -11.36 -24.56
C PHE A 434 19.80 -10.74 -25.81
N VAL A 435 20.87 -11.37 -26.29
CA VAL A 435 21.55 -10.97 -27.52
C VAL A 435 21.12 -11.90 -28.64
N ARG A 436 20.59 -11.35 -29.73
CA ARG A 436 20.21 -12.10 -30.93
C ARG A 436 21.33 -12.05 -31.95
N ASP A 437 21.56 -13.18 -32.63
CA ASP A 437 22.30 -13.18 -33.89
C ASP A 437 21.36 -12.69 -35.01
N GLY A 438 21.60 -11.48 -35.51
CA GLY A 438 20.86 -10.91 -36.63
C GLY A 438 20.74 -9.39 -36.58
N PRO A 439 20.22 -8.76 -37.66
CA PRO A 439 19.99 -7.32 -37.74
C PRO A 439 19.10 -6.78 -36.60
N PRO A 440 19.20 -5.48 -36.26
CA PRO A 440 18.42 -4.87 -35.19
C PRO A 440 16.92 -4.89 -35.49
N ALA A 441 16.11 -4.96 -34.44
CA ALA A 441 14.65 -4.98 -34.53
C ALA A 441 14.08 -3.55 -34.47
N LYS A 442 13.41 -3.11 -35.53
CA LYS A 442 12.82 -1.76 -35.62
C LYS A 442 11.42 -1.70 -35.03
N HIS A 443 10.62 -2.74 -35.29
CA HIS A 443 9.27 -2.89 -34.77
C HIS A 443 9.21 -4.10 -33.84
N LEU A 444 8.69 -3.91 -32.63
CA LEU A 444 8.51 -4.94 -31.63
C LEU A 444 7.06 -4.98 -31.18
N ALA A 445 6.56 -6.18 -30.90
CA ALA A 445 5.26 -6.38 -30.28
C ALA A 445 5.34 -7.47 -29.21
N LEU A 446 4.60 -7.26 -28.13
CA LEU A 446 4.41 -8.23 -27.05
C LEU A 446 2.99 -8.77 -27.12
N THR A 447 2.84 -10.09 -26.95
CA THR A 447 1.52 -10.65 -26.70
C THR A 447 1.04 -10.27 -25.29
N PRO A 448 -0.24 -9.89 -25.10
CA PRO A 448 -0.77 -9.36 -23.84
C PRO A 448 -0.99 -10.40 -22.71
N GLN A 449 -0.35 -11.57 -22.77
CA GLN A 449 -0.54 -12.62 -21.77
C GLN A 449 0.35 -12.42 -20.54
N ALA A 450 -0.24 -12.58 -19.34
CA ALA A 450 0.35 -12.13 -18.07
C ALA A 450 1.57 -12.94 -17.57
N GLU A 451 1.62 -14.26 -17.75
CA GLU A 451 2.70 -15.11 -17.22
C GLU A 451 3.64 -15.66 -18.30
N ARG A 452 3.13 -15.77 -19.53
CA ARG A 452 3.84 -16.21 -20.72
C ARG A 452 3.55 -15.23 -21.82
N SER A 453 4.56 -14.63 -22.41
CA SER A 453 4.41 -13.76 -23.57
C SER A 453 5.30 -14.27 -24.69
N SER A 454 5.01 -13.86 -25.92
CA SER A 454 5.94 -13.94 -27.03
C SER A 454 6.33 -12.53 -27.43
N ILE A 455 7.64 -12.31 -27.56
CA ILE A 455 8.19 -11.14 -28.25
C ILE A 455 8.20 -11.46 -29.73
N TYR A 456 7.59 -10.58 -30.50
CA TYR A 456 7.72 -10.53 -31.94
C TYR A 456 8.56 -9.33 -32.31
N GLY A 457 9.36 -9.47 -33.34
CA GLY A 457 10.04 -8.33 -33.93
C GLY A 457 10.26 -8.51 -35.41
N VAL A 458 10.34 -7.37 -36.10
CA VAL A 458 10.72 -7.29 -37.51
C VAL A 458 12.08 -6.61 -37.55
N SER A 459 13.06 -7.30 -38.13
CA SER A 459 14.39 -6.74 -38.31
C SER A 459 14.47 -5.77 -39.48
N GLU A 460 15.55 -5.01 -39.58
CA GLU A 460 15.80 -4.12 -40.74
C GLU A 460 15.72 -4.85 -42.08
N ASP A 461 16.16 -6.11 -42.16
CA ASP A 461 16.05 -6.94 -43.38
C ASP A 461 14.62 -7.49 -43.62
N HIS A 462 13.61 -6.96 -42.93
CA HIS A 462 12.20 -7.36 -42.98
C HIS A 462 11.88 -8.79 -42.51
N ASP A 463 12.85 -9.50 -41.96
CA ASP A 463 12.62 -10.82 -41.34
C ASP A 463 11.83 -10.71 -40.03
N LEU A 464 10.69 -11.40 -39.97
CA LEU A 464 9.91 -11.60 -38.75
C LEU A 464 10.56 -12.68 -37.87
N PHE A 465 10.74 -12.39 -36.59
CA PHE A 465 11.20 -13.35 -35.59
C PHE A 465 10.28 -13.42 -34.37
N ARG A 466 10.39 -14.52 -33.63
CA ARG A 466 9.63 -14.78 -32.40
C ARG A 466 10.53 -15.31 -31.28
N GLY A 467 10.35 -14.79 -30.08
CA GLY A 467 10.93 -15.34 -28.84
C GLY A 467 9.83 -15.60 -27.83
N LYS A 468 9.75 -16.82 -27.29
CA LYS A 468 8.83 -17.10 -26.18
C LYS A 468 9.47 -16.68 -24.87
N VAL A 469 8.74 -15.96 -24.05
CA VAL A 469 9.19 -15.38 -22.79
C VAL A 469 8.30 -15.88 -21.66
N GLU A 470 8.90 -16.55 -20.68
CA GLU A 470 8.25 -16.82 -19.40
C GLU A 470 8.58 -15.65 -18.46
N ILE A 471 7.65 -14.69 -18.38
CA ILE A 471 7.79 -13.44 -17.64
C ILE A 471 7.68 -13.69 -16.13
N GLY A 472 6.82 -14.64 -15.73
CA GLY A 472 6.55 -14.94 -14.33
C GLY A 472 5.71 -13.84 -13.66
N HIS A 473 6.31 -13.08 -12.73
CA HIS A 473 5.63 -12.07 -11.91
C HIS A 473 6.30 -10.69 -12.01
N PRO A 474 6.10 -9.95 -13.12
CA PRO A 474 6.84 -8.72 -13.45
C PRO A 474 6.64 -7.60 -12.43
N ALA A 475 5.41 -7.47 -11.91
CA ALA A 475 5.05 -6.45 -10.94
C ALA A 475 5.69 -6.66 -9.56
N ALA A 476 6.20 -7.87 -9.25
CA ALA A 476 6.81 -8.16 -7.96
C ALA A 476 8.33 -7.95 -8.01
N SER A 477 8.82 -6.95 -7.29
CA SER A 477 10.24 -6.73 -7.05
C SER A 477 10.45 -6.30 -5.59
N LEU A 478 11.62 -6.61 -5.00
CA LEU A 478 11.90 -6.19 -3.62
C LEU A 478 11.85 -4.65 -3.49
N ALA A 479 12.39 -3.94 -4.49
CA ALA A 479 12.28 -2.49 -4.54
C ALA A 479 10.82 -2.04 -4.64
N GLY A 480 10.03 -2.61 -5.56
CA GLY A 480 8.64 -2.18 -5.76
C GLY A 480 7.68 -2.55 -4.62
N LEU A 481 8.02 -3.55 -3.81
CA LEU A 481 7.20 -3.95 -2.66
C LEU A 481 7.50 -3.12 -1.40
N PHE A 482 8.73 -2.63 -1.24
CA PHE A 482 9.17 -1.99 0.01
C PHE A 482 9.62 -0.52 -0.13
N ALA A 483 10.04 -0.09 -1.32
CA ALA A 483 10.40 1.29 -1.61
C ALA A 483 9.20 2.07 -2.18
N PRO A 484 9.16 3.40 -2.01
CA PRO A 484 8.21 4.25 -2.72
C PRO A 484 8.41 4.15 -4.23
N ILE A 485 7.32 4.03 -4.98
CA ILE A 485 7.31 4.07 -6.45
C ILE A 485 6.58 5.34 -6.88
N TRP A 486 7.04 5.95 -7.97
CA TRP A 486 6.29 7.03 -8.60
C TRP A 486 5.21 6.46 -9.50
N TYR A 487 3.96 6.53 -9.04
CA TYR A 487 2.80 6.08 -9.80
C TYR A 487 2.22 7.21 -10.65
N GLU A 488 1.55 6.86 -11.74
CA GLU A 488 0.85 7.84 -12.58
C GLU A 488 -0.21 8.60 -11.77
N GLY A 489 -0.28 9.92 -11.98
CA GLY A 489 -1.19 10.83 -11.28
C GLY A 489 -0.75 11.23 -9.86
N TYR A 490 0.37 10.71 -9.35
CA TYR A 490 0.93 11.11 -8.06
C TYR A 490 1.95 12.24 -8.25
N ALA A 491 1.94 13.20 -7.32
CA ALA A 491 2.90 14.29 -7.30
C ALA A 491 4.34 13.80 -7.02
N ALA A 492 4.50 12.76 -6.19
CA ALA A 492 5.79 12.27 -5.76
C ALA A 492 5.77 10.74 -5.56
N PRO A 493 6.94 10.09 -5.48
CA PRO A 493 7.04 8.68 -5.14
C PRO A 493 6.35 8.36 -3.82
N ALA A 494 5.48 7.34 -3.84
CA ALA A 494 4.69 6.94 -2.67
C ALA A 494 4.63 5.42 -2.56
N SER A 495 4.51 4.91 -1.33
CA SER A 495 4.18 3.50 -1.10
C SER A 495 2.67 3.36 -0.96
N VAL A 496 2.02 2.76 -1.95
CA VAL A 496 0.56 2.65 -2.04
C VAL A 496 0.18 1.20 -2.23
N TRP A 497 -0.87 0.76 -1.54
CA TRP A 497 -1.51 -0.53 -1.80
C TRP A 497 -2.87 -0.31 -2.47
N GLN A 498 -3.00 -0.80 -3.69
CA GLN A 498 -4.22 -0.81 -4.48
C GLN A 498 -4.14 -1.99 -5.46
N SER A 499 -4.73 -3.13 -5.08
CA SER A 499 -4.66 -4.37 -5.86
C SER A 499 -5.69 -4.45 -6.98
N THR A 500 -6.81 -3.72 -6.86
CA THR A 500 -7.86 -3.67 -7.88
C THR A 500 -7.85 -2.33 -8.61
N SER A 501 -7.91 -2.44 -9.93
CA SER A 501 -7.92 -1.33 -10.87
C SER A 501 -9.28 -1.30 -11.57
N ALA A 502 -9.83 -0.12 -11.88
CA ALA A 502 -11.14 -0.01 -12.53
C ALA A 502 -11.08 -0.40 -14.02
N SER A 503 -9.88 -0.36 -14.60
CA SER A 503 -9.55 -0.77 -15.95
C SER A 503 -8.16 -1.40 -16.01
N ASP A 504 -7.90 -2.23 -17.01
CA ASP A 504 -6.57 -2.83 -17.26
C ASP A 504 -5.50 -1.78 -17.60
N ALA A 505 -5.91 -0.57 -18.00
CA ALA A 505 -5.02 0.56 -18.24
C ALA A 505 -4.38 1.12 -16.95
N THR A 506 -5.04 0.94 -15.80
CA THR A 506 -4.54 1.44 -14.51
C THR A 506 -3.60 0.44 -13.84
N GLU A 507 -2.42 0.91 -13.43
CA GLU A 507 -1.39 0.05 -12.85
C GLU A 507 -1.76 -0.47 -11.45
N PRO A 508 -1.55 -1.76 -11.15
CA PRO A 508 -1.73 -2.29 -9.81
C PRO A 508 -0.58 -1.85 -8.89
N LYS A 509 -0.91 -1.50 -7.64
CA LYS A 509 0.05 -0.93 -6.67
C LYS A 509 0.20 -1.89 -5.49
N PHE A 510 1.38 -2.47 -5.33
CA PHE A 510 1.63 -3.52 -4.34
C PHE A 510 2.57 -3.07 -3.20
N GLY A 511 2.65 -1.78 -2.92
CA GLY A 511 3.47 -1.25 -1.83
C GLY A 511 3.03 -1.82 -0.48
N LEU A 512 3.89 -2.60 0.17
CA LEU A 512 3.61 -3.26 1.45
C LEU A 512 3.81 -2.34 2.66
N GLY A 513 4.52 -1.23 2.47
CA GLY A 513 4.84 -0.25 3.51
C GLY A 513 3.63 0.16 4.37
N PRO A 514 2.53 0.67 3.77
CA PRO A 514 1.34 1.10 4.52
C PRO A 514 0.70 0.00 5.35
N ILE A 515 0.72 -1.24 4.87
CA ILE A 515 0.03 -2.37 5.52
C ILE A 515 0.87 -2.95 6.68
N ILE A 516 2.19 -3.01 6.49
CA ILE A 516 3.14 -3.34 7.57
C ILE A 516 3.03 -2.28 8.66
N PHE A 517 3.06 -1.00 8.27
CA PHE A 517 2.92 0.13 9.17
C PHE A 517 1.60 0.08 9.93
N GLY A 518 0.47 -0.17 9.25
CA GLY A 518 -0.83 -0.33 9.89
C GLY A 518 -0.86 -1.44 10.93
N THR A 519 -0.15 -2.55 10.71
CA THR A 519 -0.01 -3.66 11.68
C THR A 519 0.71 -3.20 12.95
N LEU A 520 1.81 -2.46 12.79
CA LEU A 520 2.54 -1.87 13.90
C LEU A 520 1.73 -0.79 14.62
N LYS A 521 1.01 0.05 13.88
CA LYS A 521 0.13 1.10 14.39
C LYS A 521 -0.99 0.55 15.27
N ALA A 522 -1.74 -0.45 14.79
CA ALA A 522 -2.75 -1.15 15.58
C ALA A 522 -2.17 -1.70 16.88
N THR A 523 -1.04 -2.41 16.76
CA THR A 523 -0.37 -3.04 17.90
C THR A 523 0.07 -2.00 18.94
N PHE A 524 0.69 -0.91 18.49
CA PHE A 524 1.17 0.17 19.34
C PHE A 524 0.03 0.82 20.13
N TYR A 525 -1.05 1.26 19.46
CA TYR A 525 -2.17 1.90 20.14
C TYR A 525 -2.93 0.94 21.05
N SER A 526 -3.06 -0.33 20.67
CA SER A 526 -3.70 -1.34 21.51
C SER A 526 -2.93 -1.58 22.81
N MET A 527 -1.59 -1.64 22.73
CA MET A 527 -0.74 -1.74 23.90
C MET A 527 -0.77 -0.46 24.73
N LEU A 528 -0.80 0.72 24.10
CA LEU A 528 -0.89 2.02 24.78
C LEU A 528 -2.12 2.10 25.69
N PHE A 529 -3.28 1.61 25.24
CA PHE A 529 -4.51 1.59 26.05
C PHE A 529 -4.61 0.37 26.98
N GLY A 530 -4.34 -0.83 26.47
CA GLY A 530 -4.57 -2.08 27.19
C GLY A 530 -3.53 -2.40 28.26
N ALA A 531 -2.24 -2.22 27.95
CA ALA A 531 -1.16 -2.66 28.83
C ALA A 531 -1.09 -1.91 30.18
N PRO A 532 -1.14 -0.56 30.22
CA PRO A 532 -1.13 0.16 31.49
C PRO A 532 -2.32 -0.23 32.37
N LEU A 533 -3.51 -0.36 31.79
CA LEU A 533 -4.72 -0.71 32.54
C LEU A 533 -4.64 -2.13 33.10
N ALA A 534 -4.20 -3.10 32.30
CA ALA A 534 -4.02 -4.48 32.73
C ALA A 534 -2.97 -4.63 33.84
N LEU A 535 -1.80 -3.98 33.69
CA LEU A 535 -0.74 -4.02 34.70
C LEU A 535 -1.16 -3.33 36.00
N MET A 536 -1.78 -2.15 35.92
CA MET A 536 -2.27 -1.46 37.11
C MET A 536 -3.37 -2.26 37.81
N ALA A 537 -4.28 -2.89 37.06
CA ALA A 537 -5.28 -3.79 37.62
C ALA A 537 -4.65 -5.01 38.32
N ALA A 538 -3.61 -5.60 37.72
CA ALA A 538 -2.89 -6.73 38.31
C ALA A 538 -2.14 -6.33 39.59
N ILE A 539 -1.46 -5.18 39.61
CA ILE A 539 -0.80 -4.63 40.80
C ILE A 539 -1.82 -4.33 41.90
N TYR A 540 -2.94 -3.70 41.55
CA TYR A 540 -3.99 -3.40 42.50
C TYR A 540 -4.58 -4.68 43.10
N THR A 541 -4.87 -5.67 42.26
CA THR A 541 -5.46 -6.95 42.69
C THR A 541 -4.50 -7.73 43.56
N SER A 542 -3.22 -7.82 43.17
CA SER A 542 -2.17 -8.53 43.91
C SER A 542 -1.83 -7.90 45.27
N GLU A 543 -1.69 -6.58 45.36
CA GLU A 543 -1.09 -5.90 46.53
C GLU A 543 -2.07 -5.12 47.42
N ILE A 544 -3.12 -4.53 46.83
CA ILE A 544 -3.94 -3.51 47.50
C ILE A 544 -5.36 -4.00 47.78
N MET A 545 -5.89 -4.90 46.95
CA MET A 545 -7.27 -5.33 47.00
C MET A 545 -7.59 -6.15 48.26
N PRO A 546 -8.70 -5.85 48.97
CA PRO A 546 -9.18 -6.69 50.07
C PRO A 546 -9.52 -8.11 49.59
N SER A 547 -9.18 -9.13 50.39
CA SER A 547 -9.37 -10.56 50.06
C SER A 547 -10.81 -10.96 49.69
N ARG A 548 -11.81 -10.17 50.09
CA ARG A 548 -13.23 -10.40 49.79
C ARG A 548 -13.60 -10.24 48.32
N TRP A 549 -12.93 -9.35 47.58
CA TRP A 549 -13.30 -9.00 46.20
C TRP A 549 -12.56 -9.82 45.14
N ARG A 550 -11.41 -10.38 45.51
CA ARG A 550 -10.59 -11.18 44.59
C ARG A 550 -11.32 -12.38 43.97
N PRO A 551 -12.11 -13.19 44.71
CA PRO A 551 -12.82 -14.33 44.13
C PRO A 551 -13.86 -13.96 43.07
N ALA A 552 -14.33 -12.70 43.04
CA ALA A 552 -15.27 -12.22 42.04
C ALA A 552 -14.56 -11.58 40.83
N ILE A 553 -13.54 -10.75 41.08
CA ILE A 553 -12.91 -9.94 40.04
C ILE A 553 -12.03 -10.76 39.10
N LYS A 554 -11.19 -11.66 39.62
CA LYS A 554 -10.25 -12.44 38.80
C LYS A 554 -10.99 -13.30 37.76
N PRO A 555 -11.99 -14.13 38.13
CA PRO A 555 -12.75 -14.90 37.16
C PRO A 555 -13.53 -14.04 36.16
N THR A 556 -14.02 -12.86 36.59
CA THR A 556 -14.73 -11.95 35.69
C THR A 556 -13.81 -11.44 34.58
N ILE A 557 -12.60 -11.01 34.94
CA ILE A 557 -11.61 -10.55 33.96
C ILE A 557 -11.17 -11.71 33.05
N GLU A 558 -10.93 -12.90 33.60
CA GLU A 558 -10.60 -14.08 32.80
C GLU A 558 -11.72 -14.45 31.81
N ASN A 559 -12.99 -14.38 32.24
CA ASN A 559 -14.14 -14.63 31.38
C ASN A 559 -14.27 -13.61 30.25
N MET A 560 -13.79 -12.37 30.40
CA MET A 560 -13.76 -11.39 29.30
C MET A 560 -12.90 -11.86 28.12
N ALA A 561 -11.92 -12.75 28.34
CA ALA A 561 -11.10 -13.32 27.26
C ALA A 561 -11.89 -14.23 26.31
N SER A 562 -13.07 -14.72 26.74
CA SER A 562 -13.93 -15.59 25.95
C SER A 562 -14.80 -14.86 24.92
N LEU A 563 -14.82 -13.53 24.96
CA LEU A 563 -15.61 -12.73 24.01
C LEU A 563 -15.08 -12.91 22.57
N PRO A 564 -15.94 -13.27 21.60
CA PRO A 564 -15.51 -13.40 20.20
C PRO A 564 -15.03 -12.06 19.64
N SER A 565 -13.84 -12.04 19.02
CA SER A 565 -13.26 -10.79 18.50
C SER A 565 -14.06 -10.20 17.34
N VAL A 566 -14.74 -11.03 16.54
CA VAL A 566 -15.69 -10.59 15.50
C VAL A 566 -16.82 -9.75 16.08
N VAL A 567 -17.40 -10.18 17.21
CA VAL A 567 -18.48 -9.44 17.88
C VAL A 567 -17.97 -8.10 18.41
N LEU A 568 -16.78 -8.09 19.01
CA LEU A 568 -16.14 -6.85 19.47
C LEU A 568 -15.86 -5.89 18.30
N GLY A 569 -15.35 -6.39 17.18
CA GLY A 569 -15.12 -5.60 15.96
C GLY A 569 -16.40 -5.03 15.37
N TYR A 570 -17.46 -5.84 15.29
CA TYR A 570 -18.77 -5.40 14.82
C TYR A 570 -19.37 -4.29 15.71
N VAL A 571 -19.34 -4.47 17.03
CA VAL A 571 -19.78 -3.44 17.99
C VAL A 571 -18.91 -2.19 17.89
N ALA A 572 -17.60 -2.35 17.68
CA ALA A 572 -16.69 -1.22 17.49
C ALA A 572 -17.08 -0.37 16.28
N ALA A 573 -17.36 -1.01 15.15
CA ALA A 573 -17.65 -0.32 13.88
C ALA A 573 -19.03 0.33 13.84
N ILE A 574 -20.06 -0.33 14.37
CA ILE A 574 -21.46 0.12 14.24
C ILE A 574 -21.93 0.93 15.44
N VAL A 575 -21.41 0.65 16.63
CA VAL A 575 -21.84 1.32 17.86
C VAL A 575 -20.77 2.29 18.32
N ILE A 576 -19.57 1.81 18.65
CA ILE A 576 -18.54 2.65 19.30
C ILE A 576 -18.11 3.79 18.39
N ALA A 577 -17.81 3.51 17.11
CA ALA A 577 -17.31 4.50 16.16
C ALA A 577 -18.26 5.73 16.00
N PRO A 578 -19.57 5.57 15.70
CA PRO A 578 -20.49 6.71 15.65
C PRO A 578 -20.64 7.46 16.98
N TYR A 579 -20.64 6.75 18.12
CA TYR A 579 -20.72 7.42 19.43
C TYR A 579 -19.44 8.19 19.75
N VAL A 580 -18.27 7.68 19.34
CA VAL A 580 -16.99 8.36 19.51
C VAL A 580 -16.97 9.65 18.71
N GLU A 581 -17.40 9.63 17.45
CA GLU A 581 -17.51 10.82 16.63
C GLU A 581 -18.48 11.85 17.24
N LYS A 582 -19.66 11.40 17.68
CA LYS A 582 -20.68 12.27 18.30
C LYS A 582 -20.22 12.94 19.58
N TRP A 583 -19.49 12.22 20.43
CA TRP A 583 -19.05 12.69 21.74
C TRP A 583 -17.54 12.95 21.81
N LEU A 584 -16.92 13.26 20.68
CA LEU A 584 -15.48 13.38 20.55
C LEU A 584 -14.86 14.36 21.57
N PRO A 585 -15.40 15.58 21.80
CA PRO A 585 -14.86 16.49 22.81
C PRO A 585 -14.87 15.90 24.23
N MET A 586 -15.96 15.22 24.61
CA MET A 586 -16.06 14.56 25.92
C MET A 586 -15.00 13.46 26.05
N ILE A 587 -14.84 12.62 25.03
CA ILE A 587 -13.93 11.47 25.06
C ILE A 587 -12.47 11.92 25.16
N LEU A 588 -12.08 12.98 24.44
CA LEU A 588 -10.73 13.56 24.54
C LEU A 588 -10.46 14.15 25.92
N LEU A 589 -11.48 14.59 26.66
CA LEU A 589 -11.34 15.13 28.01
C LEU A 589 -11.28 14.07 29.11
N VAL A 590 -11.88 12.89 28.90
CA VAL A 590 -11.94 11.80 29.90
C VAL A 590 -10.55 11.45 30.49
N PRO A 591 -9.47 11.27 29.69
CA PRO A 591 -8.14 10.97 30.22
C PRO A 591 -7.57 12.03 31.17
N PHE A 592 -8.07 13.26 31.13
CA PHE A 592 -7.62 14.37 31.97
C PHE A 592 -8.53 14.61 33.16
N ILE A 593 -9.84 14.65 32.92
CA ILE A 593 -10.84 15.00 33.93
C ILE A 593 -11.07 13.87 34.93
N VAL A 594 -11.01 12.60 34.51
CA VAL A 594 -11.23 11.47 35.43
C VAL A 594 -10.12 11.35 36.48
N PRO A 595 -8.81 11.37 36.13
CA PRO A 595 -7.76 11.43 37.14
C PRO A 595 -7.86 12.66 38.05
N LEU A 596 -8.21 13.83 37.48
CA LEU A 596 -8.41 15.06 38.26
C LEU A 596 -9.56 14.91 39.28
N ALA A 597 -10.68 14.32 38.88
CA ALA A 597 -11.83 14.06 39.74
C ALA A 597 -11.51 13.02 40.82
N LEU A 598 -10.74 11.98 40.50
CA LEU A 598 -10.26 10.99 41.46
C LEU A 598 -9.35 11.62 42.51
N LEU A 599 -8.39 12.47 42.10
CA LEU A 599 -7.50 13.19 43.02
C LEU A 599 -8.29 14.18 43.90
N THR A 600 -9.21 14.93 43.30
CA THR A 600 -10.10 15.83 44.03
C THR A 600 -10.94 15.07 45.05
N GLY A 601 -11.51 13.93 44.63
CA GLY A 601 -12.22 13.00 45.51
C GLY A 601 -11.34 12.52 46.66
N ALA A 602 -10.09 12.13 46.39
CA ALA A 602 -9.16 11.69 47.42
C ALA A 602 -8.89 12.79 48.47
N TYR A 603 -8.75 14.05 48.06
CA TYR A 603 -8.63 15.18 48.99
C TYR A 603 -9.93 15.41 49.77
N LEU A 604 -11.10 15.36 49.13
CA LEU A 604 -12.39 15.47 49.81
C LEU A 604 -12.60 14.37 50.86
N TRP A 605 -12.18 13.13 50.55
CA TRP A 605 -12.20 12.03 51.51
C TRP A 605 -11.32 12.30 52.72
N GLN A 606 -10.15 12.91 52.51
CA GLN A 606 -9.23 13.27 53.60
C GLN A 606 -9.75 14.41 54.48
N MET A 607 -10.64 15.27 53.95
CA MET A 607 -11.29 16.35 54.71
C MET A 607 -12.36 15.83 55.68
N LEU A 608 -12.86 14.60 55.51
CA LEU A 608 -13.85 14.02 56.41
C LEU A 608 -13.31 13.90 57.85
N PRO A 609 -14.12 14.19 58.87
CA PRO A 609 -13.73 13.95 60.26
C PRO A 609 -13.32 12.49 60.46
N VAL A 610 -12.24 12.26 61.21
CA VAL A 610 -11.62 10.92 61.37
C VAL A 610 -12.63 9.85 61.79
N ARG A 611 -13.59 10.21 62.67
CA ARG A 611 -14.66 9.30 63.13
C ARG A 611 -15.56 8.82 61.99
N VAL A 612 -15.88 9.70 61.04
CA VAL A 612 -16.71 9.40 59.88
C VAL A 612 -15.93 8.60 58.84
N ALA A 613 -14.68 8.99 58.58
CA ALA A 613 -13.80 8.30 57.64
C ALA A 613 -13.54 6.83 58.05
N LEU A 614 -13.34 6.56 59.35
CA LEU A 614 -13.18 5.20 59.88
C LEU A 614 -14.49 4.39 59.77
N ARG A 615 -15.65 5.01 60.01
CA ARG A 615 -16.95 4.34 59.86
C ARG A 615 -17.24 3.95 58.42
N LEU A 616 -16.80 4.77 57.46
CA LEU A 616 -17.00 4.58 56.02
C LEU A 616 -15.80 3.94 55.32
N GLU A 617 -14.82 3.40 56.05
CA GLU A 617 -13.58 2.89 55.47
C GLU A 617 -13.83 1.79 54.41
N ASN A 618 -14.77 0.90 54.67
CA ASN A 618 -15.19 -0.14 53.73
C ASN A 618 -15.84 0.42 52.44
N GLY A 619 -16.37 1.64 52.48
CA GLY A 619 -16.98 2.34 51.36
C GLY A 619 -16.01 3.16 50.52
N ARG A 620 -14.71 3.20 50.86
CA ARG A 620 -13.71 4.03 50.17
C ARG A 620 -13.62 3.74 48.66
N MET A 621 -13.70 2.47 48.26
CA MET A 621 -13.67 2.08 46.84
C MET A 621 -14.93 2.51 46.10
N PHE A 622 -16.09 2.41 46.75
CA PHE A 622 -17.35 2.90 46.19
C PHE A 622 -17.29 4.42 46.00
N PHE A 623 -16.76 5.16 46.97
CA PHE A 623 -16.56 6.60 46.84
C PHE A 623 -15.63 6.96 45.67
N ALA A 624 -14.51 6.24 45.50
CA ALA A 624 -13.61 6.44 44.36
C ALA A 624 -14.29 6.14 43.00
N ALA A 625 -15.15 5.12 42.94
CA ALA A 625 -15.93 4.84 41.74
C ALA A 625 -16.94 5.96 41.42
N VAL A 626 -17.63 6.47 42.43
CA VAL A 626 -18.57 7.60 42.28
C VAL A 626 -17.84 8.86 41.82
N THR A 627 -16.64 9.16 42.35
CA THR A 627 -15.87 10.33 41.91
C THR A 627 -15.30 10.16 40.50
N ALA A 628 -14.93 8.95 40.08
CA ALA A 628 -14.58 8.68 38.68
C ALA A 628 -15.77 8.92 37.73
N LEU A 629 -16.97 8.43 38.09
CA LEU A 629 -18.20 8.66 37.32
C LEU A 629 -18.58 10.14 37.28
N ALA A 630 -18.41 10.86 38.40
CA ALA A 630 -18.58 12.30 38.43
C ALA A 630 -17.58 13.02 37.53
N GLY A 631 -16.35 12.50 37.39
CA GLY A 631 -15.37 12.97 36.42
C GLY A 631 -15.81 12.78 34.97
N VAL A 632 -16.37 11.61 34.63
CA VAL A 632 -16.95 11.37 33.29
C VAL A 632 -18.11 12.32 33.01
N PHE A 633 -19.00 12.52 33.98
CA PHE A 633 -20.10 13.48 33.85
C PHE A 633 -19.60 14.93 33.74
N ALA A 634 -18.55 15.30 34.46
CA ALA A 634 -17.91 16.60 34.33
C ALA A 634 -17.28 16.78 32.93
N ALA A 635 -16.65 15.75 32.36
CA ALA A 635 -16.13 15.79 30.99
C ALA A 635 -17.25 15.98 29.95
N TYR A 636 -18.42 15.36 30.15
CA TYR A 636 -19.60 15.58 29.32
C TYR A 636 -20.07 17.05 29.35
N LEU A 637 -20.14 17.64 30.55
CA LEU A 637 -20.56 19.04 30.72
C LEU A 637 -19.52 20.04 30.18
N LEU A 638 -18.23 19.75 30.36
CA LEU A 638 -17.14 20.62 29.92
C LEU A 638 -16.83 20.47 28.42
N GLY A 639 -17.20 19.36 27.79
CA GLY A 639 -16.94 19.08 26.38
C GLY A 639 -17.30 20.23 25.43
N PRO A 640 -18.56 20.71 25.42
CA PRO A 640 -18.97 21.83 24.57
C PRO A 640 -18.20 23.12 24.84
N ILE A 641 -17.91 23.41 26.12
CA ILE A 641 -17.15 24.62 26.50
C ILE A 641 -15.72 24.54 25.96
N VAL A 642 -15.08 23.38 26.07
CA VAL A 642 -13.73 23.16 25.55
C VAL A 642 -13.74 23.19 24.02
N GLU A 643 -14.78 22.65 23.38
CA GLU A 643 -14.96 22.71 21.93
C GLU A 643 -15.04 24.14 21.40
N ASP A 644 -15.82 25.00 22.07
CA ASP A 644 -15.90 26.41 21.74
C ASP A 644 -14.58 27.14 21.94
N VAL A 645 -13.90 26.91 23.07
CA VAL A 645 -12.68 27.63 23.45
C VAL A 645 -11.46 27.20 22.63
N LEU A 646 -11.23 25.89 22.49
CA LEU A 646 -10.03 25.35 21.84
C LEU A 646 -10.21 25.09 20.35
N PHE A 647 -11.42 24.74 19.90
CA PHE A 647 -11.70 24.25 18.54
C PHE A 647 -12.66 25.14 17.76
N ARG A 648 -12.99 26.34 18.26
CA ARG A 648 -13.90 27.32 17.64
C ARG A 648 -15.28 26.76 17.30
N GLY A 649 -15.79 25.88 18.16
CA GLY A 649 -17.17 25.41 18.21
C GLY A 649 -17.52 24.21 17.32
N ASN A 650 -16.57 23.65 16.58
CA ASN A 650 -16.75 22.36 15.93
C ASN A 650 -15.39 21.67 15.71
N ILE A 651 -15.16 20.59 16.46
CA ILE A 651 -13.89 19.85 16.41
C ILE A 651 -13.69 19.12 15.07
N LEU A 652 -14.75 18.60 14.45
CA LEU A 652 -14.65 17.90 13.15
C LEU A 652 -14.25 18.86 12.03
N LEU A 653 -14.76 20.09 12.03
CA LEU A 653 -14.32 21.13 11.10
C LEU A 653 -12.88 21.56 11.37
N TRP A 654 -12.42 21.50 12.62
CA TRP A 654 -11.03 21.77 12.98
C TRP A 654 -10.07 20.71 12.41
N PHE A 655 -10.45 19.42 12.44
CA PHE A 655 -9.71 18.33 11.80
C PHE A 655 -9.60 18.47 10.28
N SER A 656 -10.58 19.10 9.63
CA SER A 656 -10.57 19.34 8.16
C SER A 656 -9.79 20.58 7.73
N GLU A 657 -9.04 21.23 8.63
CA GLU A 657 -8.32 22.51 8.44
C GLU A 657 -9.18 23.71 8.03
N ARG A 658 -10.51 23.54 7.88
CA ARG A 658 -11.43 24.61 7.46
C ARG A 658 -11.61 25.71 8.50
N LYS A 659 -11.33 25.44 9.78
CA LYS A 659 -11.63 26.39 10.89
C LYS A 659 -10.69 26.21 12.09
N GLY A 660 -10.28 27.33 12.71
CA GLY A 660 -9.53 27.34 13.97
C GLY A 660 -8.00 27.27 13.81
N SER A 661 -7.28 27.36 14.93
CA SER A 661 -5.80 27.31 14.99
C SER A 661 -5.32 26.00 15.63
N GLY A 662 -4.05 25.63 15.41
CA GLY A 662 -3.42 24.45 16.01
C GLY A 662 -3.30 24.43 17.55
N ILE A 663 -3.77 25.47 18.26
CA ILE A 663 -3.66 25.60 19.72
C ILE A 663 -4.37 24.43 20.43
N GLY A 664 -5.57 24.04 19.98
CA GLY A 664 -6.33 22.95 20.61
C GLY A 664 -5.61 21.61 20.56
N GLY A 665 -4.93 21.32 19.45
CA GLY A 665 -4.13 20.09 19.28
C GLY A 665 -2.93 20.04 20.23
N TRP A 666 -2.12 21.11 20.26
CA TRP A 666 -0.99 21.21 21.18
C TRP A 666 -1.43 21.19 22.64
N PHE A 667 -2.58 21.77 22.95
CA PHE A 667 -3.11 21.77 24.30
C PHE A 667 -3.33 20.34 24.81
N LEU A 668 -3.94 19.47 24.00
CA LEU A 668 -4.15 18.07 24.35
C LEU A 668 -2.82 17.29 24.52
N ILE A 669 -1.87 17.50 23.60
CA ILE A 669 -0.58 16.79 23.60
C ILE A 669 0.30 17.21 24.78
N LEU A 670 0.35 18.51 25.10
CA LEU A 670 1.28 19.06 26.10
C LEU A 670 0.76 18.98 27.54
N THR A 671 -0.55 18.85 27.74
CA THR A 671 -1.15 18.80 29.08
C THR A 671 -0.50 17.77 30.02
N PRO A 672 -0.25 16.50 29.63
CA PRO A 672 0.41 15.52 30.51
C PRO A 672 1.83 15.95 30.90
N LEU A 673 2.58 16.52 29.95
CA LEU A 673 3.97 16.93 30.15
C LEU A 673 4.07 18.15 31.07
N VAL A 674 3.23 19.16 30.84
CA VAL A 674 3.14 20.35 31.72
C VAL A 674 2.67 19.93 33.11
N THR A 675 1.72 19.00 33.21
CA THR A 675 1.28 18.44 34.50
C THR A 675 2.44 17.80 35.26
N LEU A 676 3.27 17.01 34.59
CA LEU A 676 4.44 16.38 35.20
C LEU A 676 5.44 17.43 35.71
N VAL A 677 5.75 18.44 34.91
CA VAL A 677 6.67 19.51 35.28
C VAL A 677 6.15 20.31 36.47
N VAL A 678 4.89 20.75 36.43
CA VAL A 678 4.26 21.49 37.54
C VAL A 678 4.20 20.63 38.79
N ALA A 679 3.89 19.34 38.68
CA ALA A 679 3.90 18.42 39.82
C ALA A 679 5.31 18.27 40.45
N LEU A 680 6.35 18.18 39.63
CA LEU A 680 7.75 18.11 40.11
C LEU A 680 8.18 19.42 40.79
N LEU A 681 7.84 20.57 40.22
CA LEU A 681 8.13 21.88 40.82
C LEU A 681 7.35 22.07 42.12
N ALA A 682 6.06 21.75 42.14
CA ALA A 682 5.23 21.81 43.34
C ALA A 682 5.72 20.87 44.44
N ARG A 683 6.20 19.67 44.08
CA ARG A 683 6.82 18.73 45.03
C ARG A 683 8.13 19.27 45.60
N THR A 684 8.95 19.91 44.77
CA THR A 684 10.31 20.34 45.14
C THR A 684 10.30 21.63 45.93
N PHE A 685 9.50 22.62 45.53
CA PHE A 685 9.51 23.96 46.12
C PHE A 685 8.33 24.23 47.05
N VAL A 686 7.11 23.93 46.60
CA VAL A 686 5.88 24.31 47.33
C VAL A 686 5.61 23.39 48.51
N THR A 687 5.78 22.08 48.32
CA THR A 687 5.45 21.07 49.33
C THR A 687 6.27 21.21 50.62
N PRO A 688 7.60 21.43 50.60
CA PRO A 688 8.37 21.67 51.82
C PRO A 688 7.93 22.93 52.58
N ILE A 689 7.62 24.01 51.86
CA ILE A 689 7.14 25.26 52.45
C ILE A 689 5.80 25.02 53.14
N LEU A 690 4.88 24.35 52.46
CA LEU A 690 3.55 24.05 52.98
C LEU A 690 3.61 23.13 54.21
N ILE A 691 4.46 22.09 54.18
CA ILE A 691 4.69 21.21 55.34
C ILE A 691 5.21 22.01 56.54
N ASN A 692 6.16 22.93 56.33
CA ASN A 692 6.70 23.76 57.40
C ASN A 692 5.69 24.76 57.97
N ALA A 693 4.87 25.38 57.11
CA ALA A 693 3.86 26.35 57.50
C ALA A 693 2.67 25.72 58.24
N THR A 694 2.33 24.47 57.93
CA THR A 694 1.13 23.79 58.43
C THR A 694 1.40 22.80 59.58
N ARG A 695 2.62 22.74 60.13
CA ARG A 695 3.00 21.76 61.18
C ARG A 695 2.05 21.71 62.38
N ASN A 696 1.49 22.86 62.78
CA ASN A 696 0.61 22.99 63.94
C ASN A 696 -0.87 23.11 63.59
N TRP A 697 -1.23 22.96 62.31
CA TRP A 697 -2.61 23.09 61.85
C TRP A 697 -3.40 21.80 62.12
N SER A 698 -4.71 21.93 62.22
CA SER A 698 -5.59 20.75 62.32
C SER A 698 -5.55 19.95 61.01
N ARG A 699 -5.78 18.63 61.09
CA ARG A 699 -5.76 17.74 59.92
C ARG A 699 -6.62 18.27 58.76
N SER A 700 -7.82 18.76 59.04
CA SER A 700 -8.72 19.33 58.03
C SER A 700 -8.19 20.61 57.40
N ALA A 701 -7.51 21.46 58.18
CA ALA A 701 -6.87 22.68 57.67
C ALA A 701 -5.65 22.34 56.80
N CYS A 702 -4.85 21.33 57.16
CA CYS A 702 -3.76 20.84 56.31
C CYS A 702 -4.29 20.29 54.98
N THR A 703 -5.34 19.47 55.01
CA THR A 703 -5.95 18.92 53.79
C THR A 703 -6.55 20.04 52.92
N ALA A 704 -7.17 21.05 53.52
CA ALA A 704 -7.67 22.21 52.77
C ALA A 704 -6.53 22.99 52.09
N ALA A 705 -5.39 23.16 52.76
CA ALA A 705 -4.21 23.79 52.18
C ALA A 705 -3.64 22.95 51.01
N ASP A 706 -3.58 21.63 51.15
CA ASP A 706 -3.15 20.73 50.07
C ASP A 706 -4.10 20.73 48.88
N LEU A 707 -5.42 20.78 49.13
CA LEU A 707 -6.43 20.93 48.07
C LEU A 707 -6.30 22.28 47.37
N GLY A 708 -6.05 23.36 48.11
CA GLY A 708 -5.77 24.68 47.55
C GLY A 708 -4.52 24.68 46.67
N LYS A 709 -3.43 24.05 47.12
CA LYS A 709 -2.21 23.83 46.32
C LYS A 709 -2.52 23.07 45.03
N PHE A 710 -3.33 22.00 45.11
CA PHE A 710 -3.73 21.20 43.95
C PHE A 710 -4.56 22.02 42.95
N ALA A 711 -5.53 22.81 43.43
CA ALA A 711 -6.35 23.69 42.58
C ALA A 711 -5.50 24.76 41.88
N VAL A 712 -4.59 25.42 42.61
CA VAL A 712 -3.67 26.41 42.03
C VAL A 712 -2.72 25.76 41.02
N ALA A 713 -2.16 24.59 41.32
CA ALA A 713 -1.33 23.85 40.38
C ALA A 713 -2.12 23.47 39.11
N GLY A 714 -3.38 23.06 39.23
CA GLY A 714 -4.27 22.79 38.10
C GLY A 714 -4.48 24.02 37.22
N LEU A 715 -4.73 25.19 37.80
CA LEU A 715 -4.84 26.45 37.04
C LEU A 715 -3.54 26.82 36.34
N ILE A 716 -2.39 26.63 37.00
CA ILE A 716 -1.07 26.83 36.40
C ILE A 716 -0.84 25.88 35.22
N VAL A 717 -1.27 24.62 35.33
CA VAL A 717 -1.19 23.67 34.21
C VAL A 717 -2.03 24.15 33.03
N LEU A 718 -3.31 24.50 33.25
CA LEU A 718 -4.19 24.94 32.16
C LEU A 718 -3.65 26.21 31.48
N ALA A 719 -3.26 27.21 32.27
CA ALA A 719 -2.70 28.45 31.74
C ALA A 719 -1.33 28.22 31.06
N GLY A 720 -0.45 27.44 31.68
CA GLY A 720 0.88 27.12 31.16
C GLY A 720 0.82 26.33 29.85
N THR A 721 -0.06 25.33 29.77
CA THR A 721 -0.30 24.57 28.54
C THR A 721 -0.84 25.46 27.44
N TYR A 722 -1.82 26.32 27.72
CA TYR A 722 -2.37 27.25 26.73
C TYR A 722 -1.30 28.23 26.22
N LEU A 723 -0.52 28.83 27.13
CA LEU A 723 0.57 29.74 26.78
C LEU A 723 1.66 29.06 25.95
N LEU A 724 2.05 27.83 26.31
CA LEU A 724 3.05 27.07 25.56
C LEU A 724 2.53 26.68 24.18
N SER A 725 1.25 26.27 24.08
CA SER A 725 0.60 25.95 22.81
C SER A 725 0.53 27.17 21.89
N TRP A 726 0.15 28.32 22.45
CA TRP A 726 0.17 29.60 21.73
C TRP A 726 1.59 29.97 21.28
N ALA A 727 2.58 29.85 22.17
CA ALA A 727 3.98 30.16 21.87
C ALA A 727 4.55 29.28 20.75
N LEU A 728 4.22 27.99 20.70
CA LEU A 728 4.65 27.09 19.62
C LEU A 728 4.09 27.51 18.26
N ILE A 729 2.80 27.85 18.20
CA ILE A 729 2.18 28.32 16.95
C ILE A 729 2.78 29.65 16.49
N GLN A 730 3.02 30.59 17.42
CA GLN A 730 3.69 31.85 17.09
C GLN A 730 5.14 31.63 16.64
N PHE A 731 5.87 30.72 17.29
CA PHE A 731 7.24 30.38 16.91
C PHE A 731 7.33 29.75 15.51
N GLY A 732 6.42 28.83 15.18
CA GLY A 732 6.32 28.26 13.83
C GLY A 732 6.08 29.34 12.78
N SER A 733 5.11 30.23 13.04
CA SER A 733 4.82 31.38 12.17
C SER A 733 6.02 32.33 11.99
N LEU A 734 6.86 32.51 13.01
CA LEU A 734 8.04 33.38 12.95
C LEU A 734 9.24 32.72 12.23
N THR A 735 9.35 31.39 12.28
CA THR A 735 10.47 30.64 11.71
C THR A 735 10.18 30.06 10.33
N GLY A 736 8.93 30.16 9.86
CA GLY A 736 8.47 29.49 8.64
C GLY A 736 8.35 27.97 8.77
N LEU A 737 8.48 27.43 9.99
CA LEU A 737 8.28 26.01 10.26
C LEU A 737 6.80 25.73 10.48
N ASP A 738 6.25 24.76 9.73
CA ASP A 738 4.89 24.30 9.95
C ASP A 738 4.81 23.45 11.22
N LEU A 739 4.43 24.10 12.32
CA LEU A 739 4.23 23.48 13.63
C LEU A 739 2.74 23.30 13.95
N ASP A 740 1.84 23.34 12.96
CA ASP A 740 0.45 23.00 13.22
C ASP A 740 0.33 21.48 13.46
N PRO A 741 -0.22 21.04 14.61
CA PRO A 741 -0.33 19.62 14.91
C PRO A 741 -1.34 18.92 13.98
N ARG A 742 -2.23 19.65 13.29
CA ARG A 742 -3.12 19.11 12.27
C ARG A 742 -2.35 18.61 11.04
N ASN A 743 -1.22 19.23 10.72
CA ASN A 743 -0.44 18.90 9.52
C ASN A 743 0.59 17.79 9.80
N SER A 744 0.70 17.32 11.05
CA SER A 744 1.72 16.36 11.48
C SER A 744 1.17 15.16 12.27
N LEU A 745 0.73 15.38 13.52
CA LEU A 745 0.43 14.30 14.47
C LEU A 745 -1.06 13.96 14.59
N ILE A 746 -1.94 14.93 14.33
CA ILE A 746 -3.39 14.82 14.59
C ILE A 746 -4.20 14.69 13.29
N GLY A 747 -3.71 15.20 12.15
CA GLY A 747 -4.22 14.90 10.81
C GLY A 747 -5.73 15.07 10.62
N SER A 748 -6.29 14.28 9.70
CA SER A 748 -7.72 14.15 9.43
C SER A 748 -8.44 13.22 10.44
N PHE A 749 -9.77 13.31 10.49
CA PHE A 749 -10.60 12.42 11.30
C PHE A 749 -11.45 11.52 10.40
N ASP A 750 -11.28 10.21 10.54
CA ASP A 750 -12.14 9.18 9.98
C ASP A 750 -13.01 8.57 11.08
N GLN A 751 -14.28 8.29 10.78
CA GLN A 751 -15.19 7.66 11.74
C GLN A 751 -14.67 6.31 12.25
N ARG A 752 -13.99 5.53 11.39
CA ARG A 752 -13.33 4.27 11.72
C ARG A 752 -11.83 4.49 11.68
N ASN A 753 -11.16 4.35 12.83
CA ASN A 753 -9.80 4.83 13.00
C ASN A 753 -8.97 4.04 14.03
N ALA A 754 -7.69 4.39 14.14
CA ALA A 754 -6.75 3.77 15.07
C ALA A 754 -7.08 3.98 16.56
N PHE A 755 -7.72 5.08 16.93
CA PHE A 755 -8.19 5.31 18.29
C PHE A 755 -9.21 4.24 18.71
N ILE A 756 -10.22 3.99 17.86
CA ILE A 756 -11.27 2.99 18.12
C ILE A 756 -10.67 1.59 18.18
N VAL A 757 -9.81 1.24 17.22
CA VAL A 757 -9.14 -0.06 17.21
C VAL A 757 -8.27 -0.22 18.46
N GLY A 758 -7.45 0.78 18.81
CA GLY A 758 -6.59 0.74 19.98
C GLY A 758 -7.38 0.55 21.29
N PHE A 759 -8.54 1.22 21.42
CA PHE A 759 -9.40 1.06 22.59
C PHE A 759 -10.02 -0.35 22.67
N VAL A 760 -10.63 -0.83 21.58
CA VAL A 760 -11.37 -2.11 21.58
C VAL A 760 -10.42 -3.31 21.58
N MET A 761 -9.34 -3.25 20.82
CA MET A 761 -8.30 -4.29 20.86
C MET A 761 -7.54 -4.24 22.19
N GLY A 762 -7.28 -3.04 22.74
CA GLY A 762 -6.75 -2.87 24.10
C GLY A 762 -7.62 -3.57 25.14
N PHE A 763 -8.94 -3.40 25.06
CA PHE A 763 -9.92 -4.14 25.87
C PHE A 763 -9.80 -5.66 25.70
N ALA A 764 -9.63 -6.15 24.48
CA ALA A 764 -9.51 -7.59 24.20
C ALA A 764 -8.22 -8.22 24.74
N ILE A 765 -7.12 -7.47 24.84
CA ILE A 765 -5.83 -8.00 25.35
C ILE A 765 -5.68 -7.88 26.88
N ILE A 766 -6.50 -7.05 27.54
CA ILE A 766 -6.43 -6.84 29.00
C ILE A 766 -6.52 -8.15 29.80
N PRO A 767 -7.47 -9.07 29.55
CA PRO A 767 -7.58 -10.31 30.32
C PRO A 767 -6.32 -11.16 30.32
N ILE A 768 -5.63 -11.21 29.18
CA ILE A 768 -4.42 -12.01 28.99
C ILE A 768 -3.26 -11.41 29.76
N ILE A 769 -3.02 -10.11 29.58
CA ILE A 769 -1.95 -9.39 30.27
C ILE A 769 -2.22 -9.41 31.79
N PHE A 770 -3.45 -9.14 32.20
CA PHE A 770 -3.85 -9.11 33.61
C PHE A 770 -3.60 -10.46 34.30
N THR A 771 -4.10 -11.56 33.72
CA THR A 771 -4.04 -12.88 34.36
C THR A 771 -2.59 -13.33 34.53
N LEU A 772 -1.79 -13.21 33.47
CA LEU A 772 -0.37 -13.55 33.51
C LEU A 772 0.43 -12.63 34.46
N ALA A 773 0.08 -11.34 34.52
CA ALA A 773 0.71 -10.39 35.42
C ALA A 773 0.35 -10.63 36.90
N ASP A 774 -0.92 -10.92 37.22
CA ASP A 774 -1.36 -11.26 38.58
C ASP A 774 -0.65 -12.52 39.06
N ASP A 775 -0.58 -13.57 38.25
CA ASP A 775 0.13 -14.81 38.59
C ASP A 775 1.63 -14.55 38.81
N ALA A 776 2.26 -13.73 37.96
CA ALA A 776 3.66 -13.33 38.13
C ALA A 776 3.90 -12.58 39.45
N LEU A 777 3.04 -11.63 39.79
CA LEU A 777 3.14 -10.87 41.03
C LEU A 777 2.93 -11.77 42.25
N MET A 778 1.95 -12.67 42.20
CA MET A 778 1.65 -13.62 43.28
C MET A 778 2.75 -14.67 43.49
N SER A 779 3.55 -14.97 42.46
CA SER A 779 4.70 -15.87 42.58
C SER A 779 5.84 -15.33 43.46
N VAL A 780 5.85 -14.02 43.76
CA VAL A 780 6.87 -13.39 44.61
C VAL A 780 6.75 -13.92 46.05
N PRO A 781 7.84 -14.47 46.64
CA PRO A 781 7.83 -15.07 47.97
C PRO A 781 7.22 -14.18 49.05
N GLN A 782 6.36 -14.76 49.89
CA GLN A 782 5.67 -14.03 50.95
C GLN A 782 6.64 -13.44 51.99
N GLN A 783 7.79 -14.07 52.19
CA GLN A 783 8.83 -13.61 53.12
C GLN A 783 9.37 -12.23 52.73
N LEU A 784 9.55 -11.95 51.42
CA LEU A 784 10.04 -10.64 50.95
C LEU A 784 9.00 -9.55 51.22
N ARG A 785 7.72 -9.87 51.03
CA ARG A 785 6.59 -8.98 51.29
C ARG A 785 6.50 -8.65 52.79
N SER A 786 6.52 -9.68 53.63
CA SER A 786 6.47 -9.55 55.09
C SER A 786 7.70 -8.81 55.65
N ALA A 787 8.90 -9.03 55.10
CA ALA A 787 10.10 -8.32 55.52
C ALA A 787 10.03 -6.81 55.22
N SER A 788 9.52 -6.45 54.03
CA SER A 788 9.32 -5.05 53.65
C SER A 788 8.29 -4.35 54.53
N LEU A 789 7.12 -4.97 54.73
CA LEU A 789 6.06 -4.43 55.59
C LEU A 789 6.50 -4.37 57.06
N GLY A 790 7.24 -5.37 57.54
CA GLY A 790 7.81 -5.41 58.89
C GLY A 790 8.85 -4.32 59.15
N SER A 791 9.47 -3.79 58.10
CA SER A 791 10.38 -2.63 58.16
C SER A 791 9.65 -1.28 58.16
N GLY A 792 8.32 -1.29 58.23
CA GLY A 792 7.47 -0.09 58.21
C GLY A 792 7.16 0.46 56.81
N ALA A 793 7.45 -0.30 55.75
CA ALA A 793 7.06 0.10 54.39
C ALA A 793 5.53 0.00 54.21
N THR A 794 4.97 0.92 53.42
CA THR A 794 3.57 0.85 52.99
C THR A 794 3.36 -0.21 51.90
N PRO A 795 2.14 -0.76 51.71
CA PRO A 795 1.86 -1.70 50.63
C PRO A 795 2.27 -1.20 49.25
N TRP A 796 2.08 0.10 48.96
CA TRP A 796 2.54 0.70 47.71
C TRP A 796 4.07 0.72 47.57
N GLN A 797 4.79 1.02 48.66
CA GLN A 797 6.26 0.97 48.65
C GLN A 797 6.77 -0.46 48.48
N THR A 798 6.16 -1.44 49.14
CA THR A 798 6.48 -2.86 48.98
C THR A 798 6.19 -3.32 47.54
N ALA A 799 5.05 -2.92 46.97
CA ALA A 799 4.71 -3.21 45.58
C ALA A 799 5.78 -2.68 44.61
N MET A 800 6.13 -1.40 44.71
CA MET A 800 7.00 -0.74 43.73
C MET A 800 8.48 -1.03 43.91
N ARG A 801 8.95 -1.26 45.14
CA ARG A 801 10.38 -1.45 45.44
C ARG A 801 10.81 -2.90 45.60
N VAL A 802 9.88 -3.81 45.88
CA VAL A 802 10.19 -5.22 46.13
C VAL A 802 9.46 -6.11 45.11
N VAL A 803 8.13 -6.10 45.12
CA VAL A 803 7.35 -7.05 44.32
C VAL A 803 7.53 -6.84 42.82
N LEU A 804 7.37 -5.61 42.34
CA LEU A 804 7.45 -5.27 40.92
C LEU A 804 8.84 -5.62 40.35
N PRO A 805 9.98 -5.18 40.94
CA PRO A 805 11.32 -5.59 40.50
C PRO A 805 11.51 -7.11 40.45
N THR A 806 11.05 -7.85 41.47
CA THR A 806 11.18 -9.31 41.51
C THR A 806 10.30 -10.00 40.45
N ALA A 807 9.11 -9.46 40.15
CA ALA A 807 8.17 -10.01 39.18
C ALA A 807 8.41 -9.55 37.72
N MET A 808 9.39 -8.66 37.45
CA MET A 808 9.59 -8.03 36.13
C MET A 808 9.67 -9.03 34.97
N SER A 809 10.31 -10.18 35.18
CA SER A 809 10.41 -11.21 34.12
C SER A 809 9.05 -11.79 33.73
N GLY A 810 8.15 -11.98 34.69
CA GLY A 810 6.78 -12.44 34.45
C GLY A 810 5.88 -11.35 33.89
N LEU A 811 5.99 -10.11 34.38
CA LEU A 811 5.24 -8.96 33.85
C LEU A 811 5.59 -8.66 32.39
N PHE A 812 6.89 -8.71 32.05
CA PHE A 812 7.32 -8.57 30.68
C PHE A 812 6.78 -9.70 29.79
N SER A 813 6.79 -10.95 30.29
CA SER A 813 6.19 -12.09 29.58
C SER A 813 4.70 -11.86 29.32
N ALA A 814 3.96 -11.35 30.30
CA ALA A 814 2.53 -11.03 30.17
C ALA A 814 2.27 -9.99 29.07
N LEU A 815 3.06 -8.90 29.05
CA LEU A 815 2.99 -7.88 28.00
C LEU A 815 3.26 -8.43 26.62
N MET A 816 4.27 -9.31 26.48
CA MET A 816 4.65 -9.87 25.18
C MET A 816 3.59 -10.83 24.63
N VAL A 817 2.93 -11.61 25.49
CA VAL A 817 1.79 -12.45 25.05
C VAL A 817 0.63 -11.57 24.57
N GLY A 818 0.35 -10.46 25.27
CA GLY A 818 -0.64 -9.47 24.83
C GLY A 818 -0.29 -8.81 23.50
N LEU A 819 0.98 -8.40 23.32
CA LEU A 819 1.51 -7.84 22.08
C LEU A 819 1.36 -8.82 20.91
N GLY A 820 1.76 -10.09 21.10
CA GLY A 820 1.65 -11.12 20.08
C GLY A 820 0.21 -11.36 19.62
N ARG A 821 -0.77 -11.29 20.54
CA ARG A 821 -2.19 -11.33 20.19
C ARG A 821 -2.62 -10.09 19.39
N ALA A 822 -2.18 -8.89 19.77
CA ALA A 822 -2.53 -7.66 19.07
C ALA A 822 -2.00 -7.64 17.62
N VAL A 823 -0.77 -8.11 17.39
CA VAL A 823 -0.16 -8.21 16.04
C VAL A 823 -0.97 -9.12 15.10
N GLY A 824 -1.48 -10.23 15.63
CA GLY A 824 -2.25 -11.21 14.86
C GLY A 824 -3.75 -10.94 14.80
N GLU A 825 -4.26 -9.92 15.50
CA GLU A 825 -5.69 -9.65 15.53
C GLU A 825 -6.17 -9.21 14.14
N THR A 826 -7.24 -9.84 13.68
CA THR A 826 -7.73 -9.71 12.31
C THR A 826 -9.11 -9.07 12.29
N MET A 827 -10.02 -9.52 13.15
CA MET A 827 -11.44 -9.21 13.01
C MET A 827 -11.83 -7.86 13.60
N ILE A 828 -11.21 -7.47 14.72
CA ILE A 828 -11.42 -6.13 15.29
C ILE A 828 -10.92 -5.06 14.31
N VAL A 829 -9.72 -5.27 13.75
CA VAL A 829 -9.12 -4.33 12.80
C VAL A 829 -9.95 -4.23 11.54
N LEU A 830 -10.28 -5.37 10.92
CA LEU A 830 -11.03 -5.43 9.67
C LEU A 830 -12.35 -4.64 9.73
N MET A 831 -13.02 -4.67 10.88
CA MET A 831 -14.29 -3.99 11.06
C MET A 831 -14.12 -2.50 11.43
N ALA A 832 -13.14 -2.16 12.28
CA ALA A 832 -13.07 -0.86 12.95
C ALA A 832 -11.96 0.09 12.44
N ALA A 833 -11.03 -0.38 11.60
CA ALA A 833 -9.88 0.42 11.15
C ALA A 833 -10.15 1.29 9.91
N GLY A 834 -11.30 1.15 9.25
CA GLY A 834 -11.61 1.85 7.99
C GLY A 834 -10.96 1.25 6.74
N ASN A 835 -9.92 0.42 6.88
CA ASN A 835 -9.25 -0.34 5.82
C ASN A 835 -8.57 0.52 4.73
N THR A 836 -8.12 1.72 5.08
CA THR A 836 -7.38 2.63 4.20
C THR A 836 -5.86 2.44 4.36
N PRO A 837 -5.11 1.92 3.37
CA PRO A 837 -3.68 1.65 3.52
C PRO A 837 -2.84 2.93 3.39
N ILE A 838 -2.72 3.71 4.47
CA ILE A 838 -1.97 4.98 4.53
C ILE A 838 -0.80 4.93 5.53
N LEU A 839 0.27 5.67 5.22
CA LEU A 839 1.49 5.80 6.03
C LEU A 839 1.45 7.06 6.91
N ASP A 840 0.55 7.09 7.89
CA ASP A 840 0.39 8.25 8.77
C ASP A 840 0.20 7.82 10.23
N PHE A 841 0.98 8.42 11.14
CA PHE A 841 0.93 8.16 12.59
C PHE A 841 -0.29 8.73 13.28
N ASN A 842 -1.10 9.56 12.63
CA ASN A 842 -2.32 10.10 13.20
C ASN A 842 -3.21 8.98 13.81
N ILE A 843 -3.70 9.19 15.03
CA ILE A 843 -4.54 8.24 15.75
C ILE A 843 -6.01 8.24 15.26
N PHE A 844 -6.44 9.31 14.59
CA PHE A 844 -7.84 9.54 14.18
C PHE A 844 -8.15 9.18 12.73
N ASN A 845 -7.16 8.77 11.94
CA ASN A 845 -7.39 8.26 10.59
C ASN A 845 -7.50 6.72 10.57
N GLY A 846 -8.00 6.22 9.44
CA GLY A 846 -8.03 4.80 9.13
C GLY A 846 -6.64 4.22 8.83
N PHE A 847 -6.57 2.89 8.81
CA PHE A 847 -5.38 2.14 8.40
C PHE A 847 -5.78 0.73 7.93
N ARG A 848 -4.84 0.01 7.33
CA ARG A 848 -5.02 -1.41 6.95
C ARG A 848 -3.86 -2.25 7.49
N THR A 849 -4.13 -3.44 8.04
CA THR A 849 -3.10 -4.35 8.57
C THR A 849 -2.86 -5.53 7.63
N LEU A 850 -1.73 -6.23 7.80
CA LEU A 850 -1.40 -7.43 7.02
C LEU A 850 -2.49 -8.49 7.18
N SER A 851 -2.95 -8.71 8.41
CA SER A 851 -4.02 -9.65 8.73
C SER A 851 -5.34 -9.29 8.04
N ALA A 852 -5.77 -8.03 8.10
CA ALA A 852 -6.99 -7.57 7.46
C ALA A 852 -6.88 -7.63 5.93
N ASN A 853 -5.72 -7.28 5.37
CA ASN A 853 -5.50 -7.31 3.92
C ASN A 853 -5.62 -8.74 3.36
N ILE A 854 -4.99 -9.72 4.02
CA ILE A 854 -5.10 -11.14 3.64
C ILE A 854 -6.56 -11.60 3.75
N ALA A 855 -7.27 -11.24 4.81
CA ALA A 855 -8.65 -11.67 5.02
C ALA A 855 -9.63 -11.12 3.97
N VAL A 856 -9.40 -9.90 3.47
CA VAL A 856 -10.28 -9.26 2.47
C VAL A 856 -9.98 -9.75 1.08
N GLU A 857 -8.70 -9.77 0.68
CA GLU A 857 -8.35 -9.91 -0.74
C GLU A 857 -8.05 -11.35 -1.16
N LEU A 858 -7.67 -12.24 -0.23
CA LEU A 858 -7.35 -13.63 -0.57
C LEU A 858 -8.53 -14.42 -1.17
N PRO A 859 -9.79 -14.24 -0.71
CA PRO A 859 -10.93 -14.89 -1.33
C PRO A 859 -11.21 -14.44 -2.78
N GLU A 860 -10.79 -13.24 -3.15
CA GLU A 860 -11.02 -12.64 -4.47
C GLU A 860 -9.84 -12.84 -5.43
N ALA A 861 -8.65 -13.15 -4.91
CA ALA A 861 -7.43 -13.30 -5.69
C ALA A 861 -7.44 -14.59 -6.53
N VAL A 862 -7.17 -14.44 -7.83
CA VAL A 862 -7.03 -15.57 -8.77
C VAL A 862 -5.83 -16.43 -8.39
N LYS A 863 -6.04 -17.73 -8.19
CA LYS A 863 -4.98 -18.67 -7.80
C LYS A 863 -3.82 -18.65 -8.80
N GLY A 864 -2.60 -18.49 -8.29
CA GLY A 864 -1.37 -18.46 -9.09
C GLY A 864 -0.93 -17.06 -9.53
N SER A 865 -1.85 -16.09 -9.55
CA SER A 865 -1.56 -14.72 -9.97
C SER A 865 -0.53 -14.01 -9.06
N THR A 866 0.07 -12.94 -9.59
CA THR A 866 0.99 -12.07 -8.84
C THR A 866 0.36 -11.56 -7.54
N HIS A 867 -0.89 -11.08 -7.59
CA HIS A 867 -1.63 -10.61 -6.41
C HIS A 867 -1.80 -11.72 -5.36
N PHE A 868 -2.23 -12.91 -5.80
CA PHE A 868 -2.38 -14.08 -4.91
C PHE A 868 -1.08 -14.40 -4.17
N ARG A 869 0.04 -14.47 -4.88
CA ARG A 869 1.34 -14.76 -4.28
C ARG A 869 1.83 -13.63 -3.35
N ILE A 870 1.57 -12.37 -3.69
CA ILE A 870 1.90 -11.23 -2.81
C ILE A 870 1.09 -11.30 -1.50
N LEU A 871 -0.15 -11.81 -1.50
CA LEU A 871 -0.89 -12.05 -0.26
C LEU A 871 -0.25 -13.17 0.59
N PHE A 872 0.31 -14.21 -0.04
CA PHE A 872 1.14 -15.20 0.67
C PHE A 872 2.43 -14.58 1.23
N LEU A 873 3.04 -13.62 0.51
CA LEU A 873 4.16 -12.84 1.04
C LEU A 873 3.73 -11.99 2.25
N CYS A 874 2.54 -11.38 2.23
CA CYS A 874 1.99 -10.68 3.39
C CYS A 874 1.85 -11.62 4.59
N ALA A 875 1.38 -12.85 4.37
CA ALA A 875 1.27 -13.88 5.41
C ALA A 875 2.65 -14.32 5.93
N LEU A 876 3.63 -14.48 5.04
CA LEU A 876 5.02 -14.78 5.40
C LEU A 876 5.64 -13.65 6.23
N LEU A 877 5.41 -12.39 5.86
CA LEU A 877 5.88 -11.22 6.60
C LEU A 877 5.25 -11.15 7.99
N LEU A 878 3.94 -11.41 8.11
CA LEU A 878 3.27 -11.47 9.40
C LEU A 878 3.84 -12.61 10.27
N PHE A 879 4.11 -13.77 9.67
CA PHE A 879 4.75 -14.92 10.34
C PHE A 879 6.17 -14.57 10.82
N ILE A 880 6.99 -13.93 9.98
CA ILE A 880 8.33 -13.47 10.34
C ILE A 880 8.27 -12.41 11.44
N LEU A 881 7.38 -11.42 11.32
CA LEU A 881 7.20 -10.36 12.30
C LEU A 881 6.84 -10.94 13.68
N THR A 882 5.85 -11.83 13.73
CA THR A 882 5.44 -12.50 14.97
C THR A 882 6.57 -13.36 15.54
N PHE A 883 7.31 -14.08 14.70
CA PHE A 883 8.48 -14.85 15.12
C PHE A 883 9.58 -13.96 15.72
N ILE A 884 9.92 -12.84 15.07
CA ILE A 884 10.91 -11.87 15.56
C ILE A 884 10.48 -11.30 16.90
N VAL A 885 9.23 -10.82 17.00
CA VAL A 885 8.68 -10.23 18.23
C VAL A 885 8.72 -11.24 19.38
N ASN A 886 8.29 -12.48 19.13
CA ASN A 886 8.32 -13.55 20.13
C ASN A 886 9.75 -13.97 20.51
N THR A 887 10.68 -13.96 19.56
CA THR A 887 12.10 -14.29 19.83
C THR A 887 12.76 -13.21 20.68
N VAL A 888 12.54 -11.93 20.33
CA VAL A 888 12.99 -10.79 21.14
C VAL A 888 12.39 -10.87 22.55
N ALA A 889 11.11 -11.24 22.66
CA ALA A 889 10.45 -11.45 23.96
C ALA A 889 11.22 -12.43 24.84
N GLU A 890 11.54 -13.61 24.31
CA GLU A 890 12.16 -14.68 25.07
C GLU A 890 13.62 -14.32 25.43
N ILE A 891 14.37 -13.67 24.53
CA ILE A 891 15.73 -13.19 24.81
C ILE A 891 15.70 -12.20 25.99
N VAL A 892 14.78 -11.23 25.97
CA VAL A 892 14.66 -10.23 27.03
C VAL A 892 14.23 -10.88 28.36
N ARG A 893 13.28 -11.81 28.32
CA ARG A 893 12.82 -12.59 29.49
C ARG A 893 13.96 -13.35 30.16
N ILE A 894 14.80 -14.04 29.37
CA ILE A 894 15.98 -14.77 29.88
C ILE A 894 16.95 -13.81 30.58
N ARG A 895 17.18 -12.62 30.00
CA ARG A 895 18.06 -11.61 30.58
C ARG A 895 17.55 -11.08 31.92
N PHE A 896 16.24 -10.82 32.03
CA PHE A 896 15.64 -10.38 33.29
C PHE A 896 15.65 -11.47 34.36
N ARG A 897 15.41 -12.74 33.99
CA ARG A 897 15.49 -13.87 34.93
C ARG A 897 16.90 -14.02 35.51
N LYS A 898 17.96 -13.88 34.69
CA LYS A 898 19.35 -13.90 35.17
C LYS A 898 19.66 -12.78 36.17
N ARG A 899 19.18 -11.55 35.90
CA ARG A 899 19.33 -10.42 36.83
C ARG A 899 18.57 -10.63 38.13
N ALA A 900 17.36 -11.16 38.07
CA ALA A 900 16.55 -11.44 39.25
C ALA A 900 17.16 -12.53 40.14
N SER A 901 17.89 -13.50 39.58
CA SER A 901 18.63 -14.50 40.38
C SER A 901 19.94 -14.00 41.01
N GLN A 902 20.43 -12.82 40.59
CA GLN A 902 21.62 -12.18 41.15
C GLN A 902 21.29 -11.20 42.30
N LEU A 903 20.02 -10.83 42.43
CA LEU A 903 19.45 -10.04 43.52
C LEU A 903 18.89 -10.98 44.59
#